data_AF-A0AAX3TEV7-F1
#
_entry.id   AF-A0AAX3TEV7-F1
#
_cell.length_a   1.000
_cell.length_b   1.000
_cell.length_c   1.000
_cell.angle_alpha   90.00
_cell.angle_beta   90.00
_cell.angle_gamma   90.00
#
_symmetry.space_group_name_H-M   'P 1'
#
loop_
_entity.id
_entity.type
_entity.pdbx_description
1 polymer ?
#
loop_
_entity_poly.entity_id
_entity_poly.type
_entity_poly.pdbx_seq_one_letter_code
_entity_poly.pdbx_strand_id
1 'polypeptide(L)'
;MFNRKIIKDRNLFKIDNHYTKPPKKVFAISFTVGIIIFVILGFALAEERWDEFFGNFDKLTNLFGDFFKWDFNDWTQKHGLPNSFLETSFYNLGQTFKFAFVGTFLGIILCLPFSVLASRSIVSNRYVNNISRGFLAIFRTIPSFAMAMIIAGYFLTGYGSSVIGIIFFSFSVAGKLFYEKIEQIDTKVFTTMQATGANKFQSFKKAVLPQISTNLLSISLYTLETNIRYFSVIAIVTGLDSYGDLIRSTLDSSEFNKSGFLLTIFAITILLIELFIFLIRNYIIEEKDFLLEKKLINKIQKPYKNIDRLSNVQFYINYILTKQINEKIANTTDIKELEVLKLQKKKLISEFKKQYKLDVKNNKEKYKKLFKENKESLFVKVDFVDHLVRIDKITKTKIANECLIVREQIKAQVENTIKIETEKFKKTLTPESVLKKMPKTYIKRIVFFAIILFLFIFLIKDVNFSLANNFIVEDTNKRIWSILNINWESLYYANPLSSTNKTAQSYSVMYILWETLTIAILGTTIGAVFAYILGLLSSSKIVHPIIAKPILCLTTLIRAIPTYMYAYIFVFAVGIGPFAGSLALAVGTIGMLTKYYREVYETINFKIVNQLKALGLNKFQVFRYGIFSQTQNEIISYIIYRFEINFKEVATLGVVGAGTLGKLIKGYFDEALYSEFGALVFGLIIFTLIVESISNTLRVKFLENKNPRWIDWLINKYQHYCFATYKATLKLFKKEQTMNYQQANAFNSYVKSKISLDKLDDKHISKKVIFLKNLNIDIDYNDKTLVDQKYKELIKIHKQYIKEFKNNRKLLVININNQSKNYLKTAKTNYLNSKLELDTQLVDLKNEIKNLESQLKTQTDSNKLNQLLEDQKAKLVSIKDLLKSLKKDYKKTVLFTKQTRIIKLWNLDY
;
A
#
# COMPACT_ATOMS: atom_id res chain seq x y z
N MET A 1 17.01 -0.91 32.25
CA MET A 1 18.06 -0.46 31.31
C MET A 1 18.63 -1.58 30.41
N PHE A 2 18.76 -2.82 30.90
CA PHE A 2 19.33 -3.97 30.17
C PHE A 2 18.57 -4.43 28.90
N ASN A 3 17.25 -4.22 28.81
CA ASN A 3 16.45 -4.58 27.63
C ASN A 3 16.88 -3.88 26.32
N ARG A 4 17.63 -2.77 26.37
CA ARG A 4 18.14 -2.09 25.15
C ARG A 4 19.42 -2.72 24.58
N LYS A 5 20.20 -3.49 25.36
CA LYS A 5 21.45 -4.13 24.90
C LYS A 5 21.17 -5.38 24.05
N ILE A 6 20.21 -6.22 24.47
CA ILE A 6 19.84 -7.46 23.75
C ILE A 6 19.31 -7.16 22.33
N ILE A 7 18.53 -6.08 22.17
CA ILE A 7 17.94 -5.67 20.88
C ILE A 7 19.01 -5.22 19.84
N LYS A 8 20.25 -4.95 20.28
CA LYS A 8 21.34 -4.57 19.36
C LYS A 8 22.06 -5.76 18.74
N ASP A 9 21.84 -6.97 19.25
CA ASP A 9 22.53 -8.14 18.74
C ASP A 9 21.95 -8.52 17.36
N ARG A 10 22.76 -8.44 16.31
CA ARG A 10 22.30 -8.64 14.91
C ARG A 10 21.82 -10.06 14.66
N ASN A 11 22.22 -11.01 15.50
CA ASN A 11 21.87 -12.41 15.40
C ASN A 11 20.41 -12.72 15.79
N LEU A 12 19.71 -11.78 16.44
CA LEU A 12 18.29 -11.92 16.82
C LEU A 12 17.32 -12.02 15.63
N PHE A 13 17.77 -11.64 14.43
CA PHE A 13 16.96 -11.50 13.22
C PHE A 13 17.41 -12.46 12.10
N LYS A 14 18.25 -13.45 12.43
CA LYS A 14 18.82 -14.41 11.49
C LYS A 14 17.83 -15.56 11.26
N ILE A 15 17.39 -15.73 10.01
CA ILE A 15 16.63 -16.90 9.54
C ILE A 15 17.40 -17.42 8.32
N ASP A 16 17.77 -18.71 8.31
CA ASP A 16 18.46 -19.37 7.19
C ASP A 16 19.71 -18.60 6.67
N ASN A 17 20.58 -18.15 7.57
CA ASN A 17 21.75 -17.31 7.25
C ASN A 17 21.46 -15.97 6.55
N HIS A 18 20.20 -15.59 6.33
CA HIS A 18 19.81 -14.27 5.88
C HIS A 18 19.41 -13.38 7.07
N TYR A 19 20.07 -12.24 7.19
CA TYR A 19 19.70 -11.22 8.17
C TYR A 19 18.46 -10.48 7.69
N THR A 20 17.32 -10.64 8.37
CA THR A 20 16.25 -9.64 8.24
C THR A 20 16.78 -8.36 8.89
N LYS A 21 17.27 -7.41 8.09
CA LYS A 21 17.80 -6.15 8.63
C LYS A 21 16.70 -5.51 9.47
N PRO A 22 16.89 -5.30 10.79
CA PRO A 22 15.94 -4.52 11.56
C PRO A 22 15.82 -3.14 10.87
N PRO A 23 14.62 -2.57 10.76
CA PRO A 23 14.46 -1.28 10.12
C PRO A 23 15.37 -0.27 10.80
N LYS A 24 16.08 0.53 10.00
CA LYS A 24 16.98 1.57 10.52
C LYS A 24 16.18 2.41 11.52
N LYS A 25 16.68 2.59 12.74
CA LYS A 25 16.01 3.35 13.84
C LYS A 25 15.48 4.71 13.40
N VAL A 26 16.14 5.33 12.42
CA VAL A 26 15.77 6.62 11.83
C VAL A 26 14.42 6.57 11.10
N PHE A 27 14.08 5.45 10.47
CA PHE A 27 12.85 5.30 9.67
C PHE A 27 11.60 5.20 10.54
N ALA A 28 11.62 4.35 11.58
CA ALA A 28 10.50 4.26 12.52
C ALA A 28 10.28 5.59 13.25
N ILE A 29 11.36 6.30 13.61
CA ILE A 29 11.28 7.63 14.24
C ILE A 29 10.75 8.66 13.24
N SER A 30 11.24 8.67 12.00
CA SER A 30 10.76 9.57 10.94
C SER A 30 9.31 9.32 10.58
N PHE A 31 8.84 8.08 10.64
CA PHE A 31 7.45 7.74 10.37
C PHE A 31 6.54 8.11 11.53
N THR A 32 6.96 7.86 12.78
CA THR A 32 6.19 8.32 13.95
C THR A 32 6.16 9.84 14.04
N VAL A 33 7.28 10.51 13.76
CA VAL A 33 7.35 11.98 13.68
C VAL A 33 6.51 12.47 12.50
N GLY A 34 6.53 11.75 11.37
CA GLY A 34 5.65 12.02 10.23
C GLY A 34 4.18 11.95 10.62
N ILE A 35 3.73 10.85 11.25
CA ILE A 35 2.34 10.72 11.74
C ILE A 35 2.02 11.82 12.74
N ILE A 36 2.90 12.11 13.70
CA ILE A 36 2.66 13.16 14.70
C ILE A 36 2.55 14.53 14.04
N ILE A 37 3.45 14.85 13.11
CA ILE A 37 3.38 16.09 12.31
C ILE A 37 2.11 16.12 11.48
N PHE A 38 1.70 15.00 10.87
CA PHE A 38 0.48 14.90 10.07
C PHE A 38 -0.79 15.02 10.91
N VAL A 39 -0.79 14.47 12.14
CA VAL A 39 -1.88 14.62 13.11
C VAL A 39 -1.94 16.06 13.58
N ILE A 40 -0.81 16.67 13.95
CA ILE A 40 -0.74 18.09 14.34
C ILE A 40 -1.16 19.01 13.19
N LEU A 41 -0.69 18.76 11.97
CA LEU A 41 -1.13 19.48 10.76
C LEU A 41 -2.62 19.27 10.53
N GLY A 42 -3.13 18.06 10.74
CA GLY A 42 -4.55 17.78 10.67
C GLY A 42 -5.32 18.66 11.67
N PHE A 43 -4.98 18.56 12.95
CA PHE A 43 -5.61 19.36 14.00
C PHE A 43 -5.46 20.87 13.80
N ALA A 44 -4.35 21.34 13.21
CA ALA A 44 -4.12 22.76 12.92
C ALA A 44 -4.79 23.27 11.63
N LEU A 45 -5.13 22.38 10.68
CA LEU A 45 -5.76 22.73 9.40
C LEU A 45 -7.27 22.45 9.38
N ALA A 46 -7.78 21.65 10.32
CA ALA A 46 -9.20 21.56 10.57
C ALA A 46 -9.62 22.93 11.14
N GLU A 47 -10.18 23.80 10.30
CA GLU A 47 -10.81 25.04 10.74
C GLU A 47 -11.61 24.77 12.03
N GLU A 48 -11.37 25.61 13.02
CA GLU A 48 -11.64 25.47 14.46
C GLU A 48 -13.10 25.13 14.80
N ARG A 49 -13.54 23.88 14.54
CA ARG A 49 -14.91 23.42 14.85
C ARG A 49 -14.95 22.13 15.69
N TRP A 50 -13.81 21.75 16.28
CA TRP A 50 -13.78 20.63 17.22
C TRP A 50 -14.67 20.89 18.44
N ASP A 51 -14.68 22.12 18.94
CA ASP A 51 -15.52 22.52 20.07
C ASP A 51 -17.01 22.41 19.72
N GLU A 52 -17.40 22.81 18.51
CA GLU A 52 -18.78 22.65 18.02
C GLU A 52 -19.16 21.18 17.81
N PHE A 53 -18.23 20.35 17.33
CA PHE A 53 -18.47 18.91 17.17
C PHE A 53 -18.70 18.22 18.50
N PHE A 54 -17.82 18.45 19.48
CA PHE A 54 -17.98 17.85 20.80
C PHE A 54 -19.14 18.47 21.58
N GLY A 55 -19.44 19.76 21.38
CA GLY A 55 -20.60 20.43 21.95
C GLY A 55 -21.94 19.95 21.39
N ASN A 56 -21.99 19.54 20.12
CA ASN A 56 -23.18 18.96 19.48
C ASN A 56 -23.22 17.42 19.52
N PHE A 57 -22.36 16.77 20.30
CA PHE A 57 -22.31 15.30 20.35
C PHE A 57 -23.64 14.69 20.80
N ASP A 58 -24.35 15.35 21.73
CA ASP A 58 -25.67 14.91 22.19
C ASP A 58 -26.72 14.94 21.07
N LYS A 59 -26.68 15.96 20.19
CA LYS A 59 -27.53 16.02 18.99
C LYS A 59 -27.23 14.86 18.06
N LEU A 60 -25.94 14.56 17.85
CA LEU A 60 -25.51 13.44 17.03
C LEU A 60 -25.99 12.09 17.61
N THR A 61 -25.90 11.89 18.93
CA THR A 61 -26.43 10.67 19.57
C THR A 61 -27.95 10.57 19.48
N ASN A 62 -28.67 11.69 19.60
CA ASN A 62 -30.13 11.72 19.46
C ASN A 62 -30.56 11.41 18.02
N LEU A 63 -29.88 11.98 17.02
CA LEU A 63 -30.09 11.67 15.60
C LEU A 63 -29.88 10.18 15.31
N PHE A 64 -28.82 9.58 15.86
CA PHE A 64 -28.60 8.15 15.76
C PHE A 64 -29.72 7.35 16.41
N GLY A 65 -30.29 7.82 17.52
CA GLY A 65 -31.48 7.24 18.14
C GLY A 65 -32.71 7.30 17.22
N ASP A 66 -32.96 8.45 16.59
CA ASP A 66 -34.09 8.66 15.69
C ASP A 66 -33.97 7.82 14.40
N PHE A 67 -32.76 7.59 13.90
CA PHE A 67 -32.54 6.71 12.74
C PHE A 67 -33.08 5.28 12.91
N PHE A 68 -33.28 4.80 14.13
CA PHE A 68 -33.78 3.45 14.40
C PHE A 68 -35.23 3.42 14.89
N LYS A 69 -35.93 4.56 14.95
CA LYS A 69 -37.37 4.63 15.26
C LYS A 69 -38.20 4.39 13.99
N TRP A 70 -38.32 3.12 13.59
CA TRP A 70 -39.00 2.77 12.33
C TRP A 70 -40.50 2.62 12.51
N ASP A 71 -41.28 3.34 11.71
CA ASP A 71 -42.74 3.28 11.70
C ASP A 71 -43.25 2.58 10.43
N PHE A 72 -43.29 1.24 10.46
CA PHE A 72 -43.73 0.44 9.33
C PHE A 72 -45.22 0.58 9.01
N ASN A 73 -46.04 1.03 9.96
CA ASN A 73 -47.48 1.12 9.79
C ASN A 73 -47.88 2.35 8.97
N ASP A 74 -47.18 3.47 9.18
CA ASP A 74 -47.32 4.69 8.37
C ASP A 74 -46.75 4.46 6.96
N TRP A 75 -45.57 3.85 6.85
CA TRP A 75 -44.85 3.75 5.58
C TRP A 75 -45.41 2.76 4.55
N THR A 76 -46.33 1.89 4.98
CA THR A 76 -47.09 0.99 4.10
C THR A 76 -48.33 1.67 3.53
N GLN A 77 -48.79 2.76 4.14
CA GLN A 77 -49.92 3.54 3.66
C GLN A 77 -49.49 4.46 2.52
N LYS A 78 -50.42 4.70 1.60
CA LYS A 78 -50.13 5.46 0.38
C LYS A 78 -50.26 6.97 0.55
N HIS A 79 -50.84 7.48 1.64
CA HIS A 79 -51.02 8.92 1.93
C HIS A 79 -51.36 9.81 0.70
N GLY A 80 -52.18 9.31 -0.23
CA GLY A 80 -52.54 10.04 -1.47
C GLY A 80 -51.49 10.04 -2.59
N LEU A 81 -50.34 9.38 -2.40
CA LEU A 81 -49.32 9.12 -3.41
C LEU A 81 -49.59 7.80 -4.17
N PRO A 82 -49.12 7.64 -5.41
CA PRO A 82 -49.35 6.43 -6.20
C PRO A 82 -48.75 5.16 -5.56
N ASN A 83 -47.62 5.31 -4.88
CA ASN A 83 -46.89 4.22 -4.22
C ASN A 83 -46.65 4.58 -2.75
N SER A 84 -46.59 3.56 -1.89
CA SER A 84 -46.18 3.74 -0.50
C SER A 84 -44.68 4.09 -0.42
N PHE A 85 -44.24 4.60 0.74
CA PHE A 85 -42.82 4.91 0.96
C PHE A 85 -41.95 3.65 0.79
N LEU A 86 -42.40 2.50 1.29
CA LEU A 86 -41.67 1.23 1.14
C LEU A 86 -41.60 0.78 -0.33
N GLU A 87 -42.71 0.84 -1.08
CA GLU A 87 -42.74 0.50 -2.50
C GLU A 87 -41.75 1.36 -3.30
N THR A 88 -41.78 2.67 -3.06
CA THR A 88 -40.87 3.64 -3.70
C THR A 88 -39.41 3.36 -3.33
N SER A 89 -39.15 3.03 -2.06
CA SER A 89 -37.80 2.71 -1.57
C SER A 89 -37.21 1.49 -2.28
N PHE A 90 -37.96 0.39 -2.35
CA PHE A 90 -37.48 -0.84 -3.01
C PHE A 90 -37.38 -0.68 -4.53
N TYR A 91 -38.31 0.06 -5.15
CA TYR A 91 -38.25 0.38 -6.57
C TYR A 91 -36.98 1.18 -6.91
N ASN A 92 -36.71 2.26 -6.17
CA ASN A 92 -35.54 3.12 -6.37
C ASN A 92 -34.22 2.38 -6.11
N LEU A 93 -34.20 1.46 -5.16
CA LEU A 93 -33.05 0.59 -4.91
C LEU A 93 -32.83 -0.39 -6.07
N GLY A 94 -33.90 -0.98 -6.59
CA GLY A 94 -33.87 -1.85 -7.77
C GLY A 94 -33.34 -1.12 -9.01
N GLN A 95 -33.79 0.11 -9.24
CA GLN A 95 -33.30 0.97 -10.32
C GLN A 95 -31.81 1.29 -10.17
N THR A 96 -31.38 1.64 -8.95
CA THR A 96 -29.97 1.89 -8.63
C THR A 96 -29.10 0.68 -9.00
N PHE A 97 -29.53 -0.53 -8.62
CA PHE A 97 -28.83 -1.77 -8.98
C PHE A 97 -28.80 -2.00 -10.49
N LYS A 98 -29.95 -1.84 -11.15
CA LYS A 98 -30.11 -2.04 -12.60
C LYS A 98 -29.17 -1.15 -13.41
N PHE A 99 -29.18 0.16 -13.16
CA PHE A 99 -28.34 1.11 -13.92
C PHE A 99 -26.86 0.94 -13.59
N ALA A 100 -26.51 0.69 -12.33
CA ALA A 100 -25.14 0.36 -11.96
C ALA A 100 -24.66 -0.91 -12.67
N PHE A 101 -25.48 -1.95 -12.76
CA PHE A 101 -25.13 -3.19 -13.44
C PHE A 101 -24.89 -2.99 -14.95
N VAL A 102 -25.83 -2.35 -15.64
CA VAL A 102 -25.72 -2.09 -17.10
C VAL A 102 -24.48 -1.25 -17.41
N GLY A 103 -24.25 -0.16 -16.67
CA GLY A 103 -23.08 0.69 -16.85
C GLY A 103 -21.76 -0.02 -16.55
N THR A 104 -21.72 -0.85 -15.51
CA THR A 104 -20.54 -1.65 -15.16
C THR A 104 -20.21 -2.65 -16.27
N PHE A 105 -21.21 -3.38 -16.77
CA PHE A 105 -21.03 -4.40 -17.79
C PHE A 105 -20.47 -3.80 -19.09
N LEU A 106 -21.08 -2.71 -19.57
CA LEU A 106 -20.59 -1.99 -20.75
C LEU A 106 -19.19 -1.39 -20.55
N GLY A 107 -18.92 -0.80 -19.38
CA GLY A 107 -17.60 -0.27 -19.04
C GLY A 107 -16.51 -1.33 -19.00
N ILE A 108 -16.80 -2.54 -18.49
CA ILE A 108 -15.86 -3.66 -18.49
C ILE A 108 -15.55 -4.10 -19.93
N ILE A 109 -16.56 -4.23 -20.80
CA ILE A 109 -16.35 -4.60 -22.21
C ILE A 109 -15.42 -3.60 -22.89
N LEU A 110 -15.64 -2.29 -22.69
CA LEU A 110 -14.82 -1.24 -23.26
C LEU A 110 -13.39 -1.22 -22.69
N CYS A 111 -13.20 -1.54 -21.40
CA CYS A 111 -11.89 -1.42 -20.77
C CYS A 111 -10.92 -2.55 -21.12
N LEU A 112 -11.41 -3.74 -21.46
CA LEU A 112 -10.57 -4.89 -21.79
C LEU A 112 -9.58 -4.61 -22.95
N PRO A 113 -10.01 -4.14 -24.14
CA PRO A 113 -9.07 -3.80 -25.21
C PRO A 113 -8.10 -2.69 -24.81
N PHE A 114 -8.57 -1.64 -24.14
CA PHE A 114 -7.72 -0.54 -23.68
C PHE A 114 -6.68 -0.97 -22.64
N SER A 115 -7.02 -1.92 -21.77
CA SER A 115 -6.10 -2.47 -20.76
C SER A 115 -4.97 -3.26 -21.40
N VAL A 116 -5.26 -3.99 -22.47
CA VAL A 116 -4.24 -4.70 -23.26
C VAL A 116 -3.32 -3.68 -23.95
N LEU A 117 -3.88 -2.62 -24.55
CA LEU A 117 -3.10 -1.56 -25.19
C LEU A 117 -2.20 -0.80 -24.19
N ALA A 118 -2.68 -0.61 -22.95
CA ALA A 118 -1.93 0.04 -21.87
C ALA A 118 -0.84 -0.85 -21.25
N SER A 119 -0.83 -2.16 -21.51
CA SER A 119 0.16 -3.10 -20.92
C SER A 119 1.49 -3.08 -21.68
N ARG A 120 2.60 -2.80 -20.99
CA ARG A 120 3.95 -2.79 -21.60
C ARG A 120 4.48 -4.18 -21.90
N SER A 121 3.96 -5.19 -21.19
CA SER A 121 4.35 -6.59 -21.35
C SER A 121 3.84 -7.18 -22.67
N ILE A 122 2.75 -6.64 -23.23
CA ILE A 122 2.14 -7.13 -24.47
C ILE A 122 2.41 -6.19 -25.64
N VAL A 123 2.17 -4.89 -25.45
CA VAL A 123 2.33 -3.88 -26.51
C VAL A 123 3.69 -3.20 -26.38
N SER A 124 4.57 -3.45 -27.36
CA SER A 124 5.92 -2.90 -27.40
C SER A 124 5.98 -1.42 -27.78
N ASN A 125 4.97 -0.90 -28.49
CA ASN A 125 4.95 0.51 -28.91
C ASN A 125 4.66 1.43 -27.70
N ARG A 126 5.67 2.23 -27.33
CA ARG A 126 5.61 3.15 -26.19
C ARG A 126 4.57 4.26 -26.35
N TYR A 127 4.30 4.70 -27.59
CA TYR A 127 3.34 5.78 -27.83
C TYR A 127 1.91 5.29 -27.58
N VAL A 128 1.52 4.19 -28.22
CA VAL A 128 0.20 3.55 -28.00
C VAL A 128 -0.01 3.28 -26.52
N ASN A 129 1.00 2.69 -25.87
CA ASN A 129 0.94 2.38 -24.46
C ASN A 129 0.72 3.61 -23.56
N ASN A 130 1.54 4.65 -23.75
CA ASN A 130 1.45 5.87 -22.92
C ASN A 130 0.17 6.65 -23.22
N ILE A 131 -0.30 6.66 -24.47
CA ILE A 131 -1.58 7.28 -24.86
C ILE A 131 -2.74 6.55 -24.19
N SER A 132 -2.80 5.22 -24.27
CA SER A 132 -3.85 4.43 -23.62
C SER A 132 -3.85 4.61 -22.10
N ARG A 133 -2.67 4.69 -21.45
CA ARG A 133 -2.57 5.01 -20.02
C ARG A 133 -3.02 6.43 -19.71
N GLY A 134 -2.66 7.40 -20.57
CA GLY A 134 -3.09 8.78 -20.45
C GLY A 134 -4.62 8.90 -20.48
N PHE A 135 -5.26 8.25 -21.46
CA PHE A 135 -6.73 8.18 -21.55
C PHE A 135 -7.35 7.59 -20.28
N LEU A 136 -6.87 6.44 -19.82
CA LEU A 136 -7.37 5.83 -18.58
C LEU A 136 -7.18 6.76 -17.37
N ALA A 137 -6.05 7.47 -17.30
CA ALA A 137 -5.77 8.40 -16.22
C ALA A 137 -6.73 9.61 -16.23
N ILE A 138 -6.95 10.24 -17.39
CA ILE A 138 -7.84 11.41 -17.54
C ILE A 138 -9.27 11.06 -17.12
N PHE A 139 -9.86 10.00 -17.67
CA PHE A 139 -11.23 9.60 -17.31
C PHE A 139 -11.35 9.17 -15.84
N ARG A 140 -10.27 8.70 -15.21
CA ARG A 140 -10.23 8.36 -13.78
C ARG A 140 -10.12 9.59 -12.87
N THR A 141 -9.79 10.75 -13.42
CA THR A 141 -9.61 11.99 -12.65
C THR A 141 -10.87 12.84 -12.65
N ILE A 142 -11.61 12.87 -13.75
CA ILE A 142 -12.92 13.53 -13.81
C ILE A 142 -13.90 12.78 -12.88
N PRO A 143 -14.54 13.45 -11.91
CA PRO A 143 -15.57 12.83 -11.08
C PRO A 143 -16.70 12.25 -11.94
N SER A 144 -17.21 11.07 -11.58
CA SER A 144 -18.23 10.37 -12.37
C SER A 144 -19.52 11.18 -12.54
N PHE A 145 -19.93 11.94 -11.52
CA PHE A 145 -21.09 12.83 -11.59
C PHE A 145 -20.85 14.03 -12.51
N ALA A 146 -19.62 14.59 -12.53
CA ALA A 146 -19.26 15.68 -13.44
C ALA A 146 -19.32 15.21 -14.89
N MET A 147 -18.87 13.98 -15.15
CA MET A 147 -19.00 13.36 -16.45
C MET A 147 -20.46 13.14 -16.86
N ALA A 148 -21.30 12.68 -15.92
CA ALA A 148 -22.73 12.52 -16.17
C ALA A 148 -23.41 13.86 -16.51
N MET A 149 -23.04 14.96 -15.85
CA MET A 149 -23.53 16.31 -16.17
C MET A 149 -23.12 16.76 -17.58
N ILE A 150 -21.83 16.62 -17.94
CA ILE A 150 -21.33 16.99 -19.28
C ILE A 150 -22.12 16.28 -20.39
N ILE A 151 -22.52 15.03 -20.15
CA ILE A 151 -23.22 14.18 -21.12
C ILE A 151 -24.75 14.31 -21.01
N ALA A 152 -25.27 14.95 -19.96
CA ALA A 152 -26.70 15.03 -19.67
C ALA A 152 -27.53 15.56 -20.84
N GLY A 153 -27.03 16.57 -21.55
CA GLY A 153 -27.75 17.18 -22.66
C GLY A 153 -27.90 16.31 -23.93
N TYR A 154 -27.18 15.19 -24.04
CA TYR A 154 -27.38 14.26 -25.15
C TYR A 154 -28.60 13.35 -24.99
N PHE A 155 -29.15 13.20 -23.78
CA PHE A 155 -30.22 12.25 -23.47
C PHE A 155 -31.48 12.96 -22.98
N LEU A 156 -32.65 12.41 -23.33
CA LEU A 156 -33.95 12.94 -22.89
C LEU A 156 -34.20 12.71 -21.39
N THR A 157 -33.63 11.65 -20.84
CA THR A 157 -33.77 11.30 -19.42
C THR A 157 -32.41 11.32 -18.73
N GLY A 158 -32.38 11.69 -17.44
CA GLY A 158 -31.17 11.64 -16.64
C GLY A 158 -30.59 10.22 -16.47
N TYR A 159 -31.37 9.17 -16.78
CA TYR A 159 -30.96 7.78 -16.62
C TYR A 159 -29.87 7.40 -17.63
N GLY A 160 -30.02 7.81 -18.89
CA GLY A 160 -29.04 7.53 -19.95
C GLY A 160 -27.68 8.17 -19.67
N SER A 161 -27.67 9.43 -19.23
CA SER A 161 -26.44 10.16 -18.90
C SER A 161 -25.74 9.59 -17.65
N SER A 162 -26.51 9.17 -16.65
CA SER A 162 -25.99 8.53 -15.43
C SER A 162 -25.36 7.17 -15.71
N VAL A 163 -25.98 6.35 -16.58
CA VAL A 163 -25.40 5.08 -17.03
C VAL A 163 -24.07 5.31 -17.75
N ILE A 164 -23.99 6.32 -18.62
CA ILE A 164 -22.74 6.65 -19.33
C ILE A 164 -21.65 7.17 -18.39
N GLY A 165 -22.02 7.98 -17.40
CA GLY A 165 -21.10 8.38 -16.33
C GLY A 165 -20.48 7.17 -15.64
N ILE A 166 -21.28 6.12 -15.37
CA ILE A 166 -20.78 4.86 -14.81
C ILE A 166 -19.97 4.05 -15.82
N ILE A 167 -20.30 4.06 -17.10
CA ILE A 167 -19.49 3.40 -18.14
C ILE A 167 -18.07 3.94 -18.11
N PHE A 168 -17.89 5.27 -18.14
CA PHE A 168 -16.57 5.90 -18.10
C PHE A 168 -15.85 5.67 -16.78
N PHE A 169 -16.56 5.75 -15.66
CA PHE A 169 -15.97 5.47 -14.36
C PHE A 169 -15.48 4.01 -14.27
N SER A 170 -16.33 3.04 -14.64
CA SER A 170 -16.00 1.62 -14.70
C SER A 170 -14.83 1.35 -15.64
N PHE A 171 -14.87 1.96 -16.83
CA PHE A 171 -13.84 1.86 -17.84
C PHE A 171 -12.47 2.28 -17.29
N SER A 172 -12.43 3.40 -16.57
CA SER A 172 -11.20 3.96 -16.02
C SER A 172 -10.64 3.15 -14.83
N VAL A 173 -11.49 2.76 -13.89
CA VAL A 173 -11.10 2.04 -12.66
C VAL A 173 -10.73 0.58 -12.98
N ALA A 174 -11.61 -0.14 -13.68
CA ALA A 174 -11.35 -1.50 -14.11
C ALA A 174 -10.16 -1.55 -15.06
N GLY A 175 -10.06 -0.59 -15.99
CA GLY A 175 -8.96 -0.52 -16.94
C GLY A 175 -7.59 -0.42 -16.27
N LYS A 176 -7.47 0.42 -15.23
CA LYS A 176 -6.24 0.53 -14.44
C LYS A 176 -5.88 -0.80 -13.76
N LEU A 177 -6.84 -1.39 -13.05
CA LEU A 177 -6.63 -2.64 -12.34
C LEU A 177 -6.30 -3.80 -13.28
N PHE A 178 -6.91 -3.84 -14.47
CA PHE A 178 -6.65 -4.87 -15.47
C PHE A 178 -5.28 -4.73 -16.11
N TYR A 179 -4.85 -3.54 -16.56
CA TYR A 179 -3.53 -3.44 -17.17
C TYR A 179 -2.43 -3.78 -16.16
N GLU A 180 -2.57 -3.37 -14.88
CA GLU A 180 -1.60 -3.71 -13.82
C GLU A 180 -1.52 -5.23 -13.61
N LYS A 181 -2.66 -5.93 -13.66
CA LYS A 181 -2.69 -7.40 -13.59
C LYS A 181 -2.07 -8.04 -14.83
N ILE A 182 -2.29 -7.48 -16.00
CA ILE A 182 -1.68 -7.95 -17.24
C ILE A 182 -0.16 -7.78 -17.22
N GLU A 183 0.35 -6.69 -16.64
CA GLU A 183 1.79 -6.47 -16.48
C GLU A 183 2.47 -7.47 -15.54
N GLN A 184 1.72 -8.05 -14.59
CA GLN A 184 2.22 -9.02 -13.62
C GLN A 184 2.33 -10.45 -14.16
N ILE A 185 1.83 -10.73 -15.37
CA ILE A 185 1.80 -12.06 -15.98
C ILE A 185 3.20 -12.52 -16.40
N ASP A 186 3.47 -13.82 -16.32
CA ASP A 186 4.66 -14.42 -16.94
C ASP A 186 4.54 -14.40 -18.47
N THR A 187 5.33 -13.53 -19.10
CA THR A 187 5.34 -13.36 -20.56
C THR A 187 5.98 -14.52 -21.31
N LYS A 188 6.68 -15.45 -20.64
CA LYS A 188 7.38 -16.56 -21.31
C LYS A 188 6.45 -17.39 -22.18
N VAL A 189 5.30 -17.80 -21.64
CA VAL A 189 4.31 -18.62 -22.38
C VAL A 189 3.80 -17.86 -23.60
N PHE A 190 3.59 -16.55 -23.46
CA PHE A 190 3.13 -15.67 -24.54
C PHE A 190 4.19 -15.52 -25.64
N THR A 191 5.46 -15.31 -25.29
CA THR A 191 6.55 -15.18 -26.26
C THR A 191 6.89 -16.49 -26.95
N THR A 192 6.84 -17.62 -26.22
CA THR A 192 7.09 -18.94 -26.80
C THR A 192 6.04 -19.30 -27.85
N MET A 193 4.77 -18.96 -27.61
CA MET A 193 3.71 -19.20 -28.59
C MET A 193 3.83 -18.31 -29.83
N GLN A 194 4.34 -17.08 -29.69
CA GLN A 194 4.70 -16.26 -30.86
C GLN A 194 5.86 -16.86 -31.64
N ALA A 195 6.85 -17.43 -30.95
CA ALA A 195 7.98 -18.11 -31.59
C ALA A 195 7.55 -19.35 -32.38
N THR A 196 6.45 -20.02 -31.99
CA THR A 196 5.85 -21.12 -32.77
C THR A 196 5.00 -20.65 -33.95
N GLY A 197 5.00 -19.35 -34.28
CA GLY A 197 4.24 -18.78 -35.41
C GLY A 197 2.80 -18.38 -35.09
N ALA A 198 2.34 -18.45 -33.83
CA ALA A 198 1.00 -18.03 -33.48
C ALA A 198 0.88 -16.49 -33.52
N ASN A 199 -0.24 -15.98 -34.04
CA ASN A 199 -0.46 -14.54 -34.08
C ASN A 199 -0.60 -13.96 -32.64
N LYS A 200 -0.45 -12.64 -32.48
CA LYS A 200 -0.51 -11.99 -31.14
C LYS A 200 -1.83 -12.22 -30.42
N PHE A 201 -2.95 -12.31 -31.15
CA PHE A 201 -4.28 -12.51 -30.57
C PHE A 201 -4.52 -13.97 -30.11
N GLN A 202 -4.11 -14.94 -30.90
CA GLN A 202 -4.08 -16.37 -30.55
C GLN A 202 -3.17 -16.60 -29.35
N SER A 203 -1.99 -15.97 -29.38
CA SER A 203 -1.03 -15.96 -28.27
C SER A 203 -1.68 -15.41 -27.00
N PHE A 204 -2.37 -14.27 -27.10
CA PHE A 204 -3.08 -13.65 -25.98
C PHE A 204 -4.21 -14.54 -25.44
N LYS A 205 -5.08 -15.06 -26.31
CA LYS A 205 -6.24 -15.86 -25.92
C LYS A 205 -5.85 -17.15 -25.18
N LYS A 206 -4.75 -17.80 -25.58
CA LYS A 206 -4.32 -19.07 -24.96
C LYS A 206 -3.30 -18.90 -23.84
N ALA A 207 -2.42 -17.90 -23.88
CA ALA A 207 -1.40 -17.70 -22.84
C ALA A 207 -1.83 -16.71 -21.75
N VAL A 208 -2.44 -15.59 -22.13
CA VAL A 208 -2.70 -14.45 -21.23
C VAL A 208 -4.10 -14.54 -20.61
N LEU A 209 -5.14 -14.71 -21.43
CA LEU A 209 -6.54 -14.70 -20.98
C LEU A 209 -6.83 -15.70 -19.85
N PRO A 210 -6.33 -16.96 -19.89
CA PRO A 210 -6.58 -17.90 -18.80
C PRO A 210 -5.98 -17.44 -17.47
N GLN A 211 -4.76 -16.87 -17.50
CA GLN A 211 -4.05 -16.38 -16.32
C GLN A 211 -4.74 -15.16 -15.67
N ILE A 212 -5.42 -14.33 -16.46
CA ILE A 212 -6.17 -13.17 -15.93
C ILE A 212 -7.65 -13.44 -15.71
N SER A 213 -8.22 -14.54 -16.21
CA SER A 213 -9.67 -14.79 -16.20
C SER A 213 -10.31 -14.69 -14.81
N THR A 214 -9.61 -15.17 -13.79
CA THR A 214 -10.05 -15.11 -12.39
C THR A 214 -10.02 -13.68 -11.83
N ASN A 215 -8.96 -12.93 -12.16
CA ASN A 215 -8.84 -11.52 -11.82
C ASN A 215 -9.86 -10.65 -12.59
N LEU A 216 -10.19 -11.04 -13.82
CA LEU A 216 -11.20 -10.39 -14.67
C LEU A 216 -12.52 -10.33 -13.93
N LEU A 217 -13.02 -11.50 -13.52
CA LEU A 217 -14.25 -11.62 -12.74
C LEU A 217 -14.18 -10.88 -11.40
N SER A 218 -13.07 -11.02 -10.67
CA SER A 218 -12.93 -10.39 -9.35
C SER A 218 -12.95 -8.86 -9.41
N ILE A 219 -12.28 -8.27 -10.39
CA ILE A 219 -12.24 -6.81 -10.56
C ILE A 219 -13.61 -6.33 -11.06
N SER A 220 -14.24 -7.04 -12.00
CA SER A 220 -15.59 -6.70 -12.49
C SER A 220 -16.63 -6.63 -11.38
N LEU A 221 -16.63 -7.62 -10.48
CA LEU A 221 -17.55 -7.65 -9.34
C LEU A 221 -17.23 -6.55 -8.32
N TYR A 222 -15.95 -6.27 -8.08
CA TYR A 222 -15.53 -5.16 -7.23
C TYR A 222 -15.97 -3.79 -7.80
N THR A 223 -15.85 -3.61 -9.12
CA THR A 223 -16.34 -2.39 -9.78
C THR A 223 -17.86 -2.28 -9.72
N LEU A 224 -18.59 -3.39 -9.83
CA LEU A 224 -20.05 -3.41 -9.70
C LEU A 224 -20.49 -2.92 -8.31
N GLU A 225 -19.91 -3.50 -7.24
CA GLU A 225 -20.18 -3.06 -5.86
C GLU A 225 -19.91 -1.57 -5.68
N THR A 226 -18.78 -1.10 -6.23
CA THR A 226 -18.37 0.30 -6.18
C THR A 226 -19.39 1.19 -6.90
N ASN A 227 -19.84 0.79 -8.10
CA ASN A 227 -20.78 1.55 -8.90
C ASN A 227 -22.17 1.66 -8.29
N ILE A 228 -22.62 0.62 -7.59
CA ILE A 228 -23.89 0.67 -6.85
C ILE A 228 -23.85 1.77 -5.78
N ARG A 229 -22.70 1.93 -5.10
CA ARG A 229 -22.49 3.00 -4.09
C ARG A 229 -22.42 4.39 -4.72
N TYR A 230 -21.72 4.53 -5.84
CA TYR A 230 -21.53 5.82 -6.52
C TYR A 230 -22.73 6.26 -7.37
N PHE A 231 -23.57 5.33 -7.83
CA PHE A 231 -24.78 5.65 -8.60
C PHE A 231 -25.67 6.63 -7.84
N SER A 232 -25.85 6.39 -6.55
CA SER A 232 -26.66 7.25 -5.68
C SER A 232 -26.15 8.71 -5.64
N VAL A 233 -24.83 8.94 -5.69
CA VAL A 233 -24.28 10.30 -5.78
C VAL A 233 -24.54 10.92 -7.14
N ILE A 234 -24.29 10.16 -8.20
CA ILE A 234 -24.49 10.62 -9.59
C ILE A 234 -25.95 11.04 -9.77
N ALA A 235 -26.88 10.23 -9.28
CA ALA A 235 -28.31 10.45 -9.38
C ALA A 235 -28.79 11.70 -8.63
N ILE A 236 -28.21 12.00 -7.46
CA ILE A 236 -28.45 13.26 -6.72
C ILE A 236 -28.08 14.48 -7.59
N VAL A 237 -27.01 14.38 -8.37
CA VAL A 237 -26.53 15.51 -9.20
C VAL A 237 -27.33 15.62 -10.48
N THR A 238 -27.66 14.50 -11.11
CA THR A 238 -28.41 14.47 -12.38
C THR A 238 -29.91 14.71 -12.20
N GLY A 239 -30.38 14.88 -10.95
CA GLY A 239 -31.79 15.15 -10.64
C GLY A 239 -32.69 13.96 -10.91
N LEU A 240 -32.19 12.74 -10.66
CA LEU A 240 -32.92 11.50 -10.88
C LEU A 240 -33.68 11.06 -9.63
N ASP A 241 -34.94 10.70 -9.82
CA ASP A 241 -35.77 9.96 -8.84
C ASP A 241 -35.12 8.62 -8.53
N SER A 242 -34.27 8.61 -7.51
CA SER A 242 -33.35 7.52 -7.22
C SER A 242 -33.27 7.26 -5.73
N TYR A 243 -32.56 6.18 -5.37
CA TYR A 243 -32.40 5.85 -3.97
C TYR A 243 -31.56 6.90 -3.22
N GLY A 244 -30.55 7.46 -3.89
CA GLY A 244 -29.72 8.52 -3.32
C GLY A 244 -30.50 9.81 -3.10
N ASP A 245 -31.35 10.19 -4.06
CA ASP A 245 -32.19 11.37 -3.95
C ASP A 245 -33.27 11.23 -2.87
N LEU A 246 -33.87 10.04 -2.74
CA LEU A 246 -34.80 9.73 -1.67
C LEU A 246 -34.16 9.83 -0.26
N ILE A 247 -32.92 9.39 -0.11
CA ILE A 247 -32.18 9.58 1.15
C ILE A 247 -31.93 11.07 1.40
N ARG A 248 -31.50 11.81 0.38
CA ARG A 248 -31.24 13.24 0.49
C ARG A 248 -32.51 14.00 0.88
N SER A 249 -33.62 13.81 0.17
CA SER A 249 -34.86 14.55 0.40
C SER A 249 -35.45 14.30 1.79
N THR A 250 -35.36 13.06 2.29
CA THR A 250 -35.78 12.73 3.67
C THR A 250 -34.86 13.34 4.72
N LEU A 251 -33.55 13.41 4.47
CA LEU A 251 -32.59 14.08 5.37
C LEU A 251 -32.78 15.60 5.38
N ASP A 252 -32.96 16.21 4.21
CA ASP A 252 -33.22 17.64 4.04
C ASP A 252 -34.56 18.03 4.72
N SER A 253 -35.54 17.13 4.71
CA SER A 253 -36.84 17.31 5.38
C SER A 253 -36.81 16.96 6.88
N SER A 254 -35.66 16.61 7.44
CA SER A 254 -35.50 16.19 8.85
C SER A 254 -36.33 14.96 9.24
N GLU A 255 -36.71 14.11 8.28
CA GLU A 255 -37.43 12.86 8.51
C GLU A 255 -36.46 11.71 8.85
N PHE A 256 -35.73 11.86 9.96
CA PHE A 256 -34.62 10.97 10.33
C PHE A 256 -35.02 9.50 10.48
N ASN A 257 -36.25 9.21 10.86
CA ASN A 257 -36.78 7.84 10.93
C ASN A 257 -36.74 7.17 9.55
N LYS A 258 -37.23 7.87 8.50
CA LYS A 258 -37.25 7.37 7.12
C LYS A 258 -35.83 7.29 6.55
N SER A 259 -35.01 8.32 6.77
CA SER A 259 -33.62 8.32 6.30
C SER A 259 -32.78 7.20 6.93
N GLY A 260 -32.94 6.97 8.24
CA GLY A 260 -32.26 5.89 8.95
C GLY A 260 -32.63 4.52 8.38
N PHE A 261 -33.91 4.29 8.09
CA PHE A 261 -34.37 3.07 7.41
C PHE A 261 -33.77 2.89 6.01
N LEU A 262 -33.71 3.95 5.20
CA LEU A 262 -33.09 3.89 3.88
C LEU A 262 -31.59 3.56 3.97
N LEU A 263 -30.88 4.22 4.89
CA LEU A 263 -29.45 3.96 5.12
C LEU A 263 -29.19 2.51 5.57
N THR A 264 -30.03 1.94 6.43
CA THR A 264 -29.86 0.55 6.89
C THR A 264 -30.15 -0.46 5.80
N ILE A 265 -31.21 -0.28 5.00
CA ILE A 265 -31.48 -1.13 3.84
C ILE A 265 -30.32 -1.04 2.85
N PHE A 266 -29.80 0.15 2.57
CA PHE A 266 -28.65 0.33 1.69
C PHE A 266 -27.41 -0.41 2.20
N ALA A 267 -27.12 -0.32 3.50
CA ALA A 267 -26.01 -1.05 4.10
C ALA A 267 -26.21 -2.57 4.03
N ILE A 268 -27.41 -3.07 4.32
CA ILE A 268 -27.75 -4.50 4.24
C ILE A 268 -27.60 -5.01 2.81
N THR A 269 -28.13 -4.29 1.81
CA THR A 269 -28.03 -4.70 0.40
C THR A 269 -26.58 -4.76 -0.06
N ILE A 270 -25.73 -3.80 0.33
CA ILE A 270 -24.30 -3.84 0.03
C ILE A 270 -23.62 -5.05 0.69
N LEU A 271 -23.93 -5.36 1.95
CA LEU A 271 -23.39 -6.53 2.64
C LEU A 271 -23.83 -7.84 1.96
N LEU A 272 -25.07 -7.92 1.51
CA LEU A 272 -25.59 -9.07 0.75
C LEU A 272 -24.88 -9.22 -0.59
N ILE A 273 -24.67 -8.12 -1.33
CA ILE A 273 -23.89 -8.11 -2.57
C ILE A 273 -22.47 -8.58 -2.31
N GLU A 274 -21.83 -8.11 -1.24
CA GLU A 274 -20.45 -8.49 -0.94
C GLU A 274 -20.34 -9.96 -0.52
N LEU A 275 -21.31 -10.46 0.25
CA LEU A 275 -21.44 -11.88 0.56
C LEU A 275 -21.64 -12.71 -0.72
N PHE A 276 -22.50 -12.24 -1.64
CA PHE A 276 -22.74 -12.89 -2.93
C PHE A 276 -21.47 -12.94 -3.79
N ILE A 277 -20.71 -11.85 -3.85
CA ILE A 277 -19.41 -11.78 -4.54
C ILE A 277 -18.42 -12.76 -3.91
N PHE A 278 -18.37 -12.85 -2.57
CA PHE A 278 -17.53 -13.82 -1.87
C PHE A 278 -17.90 -15.26 -2.21
N LEU A 279 -19.20 -15.58 -2.26
CA LEU A 279 -19.70 -16.91 -2.65
C LEU A 279 -19.34 -17.25 -4.09
N ILE A 280 -19.55 -16.33 -5.03
CA ILE A 280 -19.16 -16.48 -6.44
C ILE A 280 -17.66 -16.76 -6.53
N ARG A 281 -16.84 -15.97 -5.84
CA ARG A 281 -15.38 -16.10 -5.89
C ARG A 281 -14.93 -17.48 -5.40
N ASN A 282 -15.45 -17.95 -4.28
CA ASN A 282 -15.02 -19.23 -3.71
C ASN A 282 -15.60 -20.45 -4.44
N TYR A 283 -16.76 -20.33 -5.10
CA TYR A 283 -17.46 -21.46 -5.71
C TYR A 283 -17.23 -21.59 -7.22
N ILE A 284 -17.07 -20.45 -7.93
CA ILE A 284 -16.95 -20.39 -9.39
C ILE A 284 -15.51 -20.10 -9.83
N ILE A 285 -14.78 -19.26 -9.09
CA ILE A 285 -13.48 -18.73 -9.52
C ILE A 285 -12.30 -19.58 -9.02
N GLU A 286 -12.29 -20.00 -7.76
CA GLU A 286 -11.24 -20.90 -7.24
C GLU A 286 -11.25 -22.23 -8.00
N GLU A 287 -10.30 -22.38 -8.93
CA GLU A 287 -9.88 -23.67 -9.41
C GLU A 287 -9.31 -24.42 -8.20
N LYS A 288 -10.11 -25.31 -7.64
CA LYS A 288 -9.58 -26.32 -6.74
C LYS A 288 -8.70 -27.21 -7.61
N ASP A 289 -7.39 -26.94 -7.61
CA ASP A 289 -6.37 -27.85 -8.13
C ASP A 289 -6.79 -29.29 -7.85
N PHE A 290 -6.70 -30.13 -8.88
CA PHE A 290 -7.13 -31.53 -8.93
C PHE A 290 -7.87 -31.98 -7.67
N LEU A 291 -9.20 -32.07 -7.72
CA LEU A 291 -10.02 -32.58 -6.61
C LEU A 291 -9.46 -33.89 -6.02
N LEU A 292 -8.78 -34.70 -6.83
CA LEU A 292 -8.07 -35.92 -6.41
C LEU A 292 -6.83 -35.63 -5.56
N GLU A 293 -5.93 -34.77 -6.03
CA GLU A 293 -4.71 -34.35 -5.30
C GLU A 293 -5.09 -33.62 -4.01
N LYS A 294 -6.09 -32.72 -4.06
CA LYS A 294 -6.62 -32.02 -2.88
C LYS A 294 -7.32 -32.96 -1.90
N LYS A 295 -8.05 -33.98 -2.36
CA LYS A 295 -8.64 -35.02 -1.49
C LYS A 295 -7.56 -35.85 -0.80
N LEU A 296 -6.51 -36.24 -1.53
CA LEU A 296 -5.37 -36.97 -1.01
C LEU A 296 -4.61 -36.12 0.02
N ILE A 297 -4.25 -34.89 -0.33
CA ILE A 297 -3.61 -33.92 0.58
C ILE A 297 -4.49 -33.69 1.82
N ASN A 298 -5.80 -33.47 1.66
CA ASN A 298 -6.69 -33.29 2.81
C ASN A 298 -6.80 -34.55 3.66
N LYS A 299 -6.81 -35.75 3.07
CA LYS A 299 -6.82 -37.02 3.81
C LYS A 299 -5.57 -37.15 4.66
N ILE A 300 -4.40 -36.83 4.10
CA ILE A 300 -3.12 -36.84 4.82
C ILE A 300 -3.11 -35.74 5.89
N GLN A 301 -3.52 -34.50 5.58
CA GLN A 301 -3.44 -33.35 6.50
C GLN A 301 -4.50 -33.34 7.62
N LYS A 302 -5.67 -33.96 7.44
CA LYS A 302 -6.80 -33.92 8.39
C LYS A 302 -6.41 -34.35 9.81
N PRO A 303 -5.69 -35.46 10.05
CA PRO A 303 -5.22 -35.82 11.39
C PRO A 303 -4.24 -34.78 11.99
N TYR A 304 -3.42 -34.13 11.17
CA TYR A 304 -2.42 -33.16 11.63
C TYR A 304 -3.00 -31.78 11.97
N LYS A 305 -4.09 -31.35 11.33
CA LYS A 305 -4.76 -30.08 11.67
C LYS A 305 -5.23 -30.00 13.12
N ASN A 306 -5.54 -31.15 13.73
CA ASN A 306 -5.94 -31.21 15.15
C ASN A 306 -4.74 -31.00 16.10
N ILE A 307 -3.52 -31.29 15.64
CA ILE A 307 -2.29 -31.18 16.41
C ILE A 307 -1.92 -29.70 16.65
N ASP A 308 -2.08 -28.87 15.63
CA ASP A 308 -1.79 -27.42 15.70
C ASP A 308 -2.70 -26.66 16.66
N ARG A 309 -3.91 -27.19 16.94
CA ARG A 309 -4.87 -26.59 17.87
C ARG A 309 -4.54 -26.87 19.34
N LEU A 310 -3.63 -27.81 19.62
CA LEU A 310 -3.26 -28.16 20.98
C LEU A 310 -2.41 -27.06 21.63
N SER A 311 -2.65 -26.77 22.91
CA SER A 311 -1.74 -25.93 23.68
C SER A 311 -0.36 -26.59 23.79
N ASN A 312 0.72 -25.81 23.95
CA ASN A 312 2.07 -26.37 24.04
C ASN A 312 2.20 -27.45 25.13
N VAL A 313 1.54 -27.27 26.28
CA VAL A 313 1.55 -28.27 27.36
C VAL A 313 0.80 -29.54 26.97
N GLN A 314 -0.38 -29.41 26.34
CA GLN A 314 -1.17 -30.55 25.88
C GLN A 314 -0.43 -31.33 24.78
N PHE A 315 0.21 -30.61 23.85
CA PHE A 315 1.03 -31.18 22.79
C PHE A 315 2.24 -31.92 23.37
N TYR A 316 2.96 -31.30 24.31
CA TYR A 316 4.10 -31.91 24.99
C TYR A 316 3.72 -33.25 25.63
N ILE A 317 2.62 -33.27 26.37
CA ILE A 317 2.12 -34.47 27.04
C ILE A 317 1.82 -35.58 26.01
N ASN A 318 1.09 -35.25 24.94
CA ASN A 318 0.60 -36.24 24.00
C ASN A 318 1.67 -36.77 23.03
N TYR A 319 2.61 -35.93 22.60
CA TYR A 319 3.53 -36.25 21.49
C TYR A 319 4.99 -36.40 21.90
N ILE A 320 5.40 -35.88 23.06
CA ILE A 320 6.79 -35.95 23.53
C ILE A 320 6.86 -36.86 24.74
N LEU A 321 6.15 -36.50 25.81
CA LEU A 321 6.20 -37.19 27.10
C LEU A 321 5.67 -38.63 27.02
N THR A 322 4.52 -38.83 26.34
CA THR A 322 3.87 -40.15 26.27
C THR A 322 4.21 -40.93 25.00
N LYS A 323 5.16 -40.47 24.18
CA LYS A 323 5.47 -41.06 22.86
C LYS A 323 5.77 -42.56 22.94
N GLN A 324 6.74 -42.93 23.77
CA GLN A 324 7.17 -44.33 23.92
C GLN A 324 6.06 -45.23 24.47
N ILE A 325 5.27 -44.74 25.43
CA ILE A 325 4.15 -45.51 25.99
C ILE A 325 3.03 -45.66 24.95
N ASN A 326 2.76 -44.62 24.15
CA ASN A 326 1.77 -44.70 23.09
C ASN A 326 2.19 -45.67 21.97
N GLU A 327 3.48 -45.72 21.63
CA GLU A 327 4.03 -46.71 20.68
C GLU A 327 3.88 -48.14 21.21
N LYS A 328 4.17 -48.38 22.50
CA LYS A 328 3.93 -49.68 23.14
C LYS A 328 2.46 -50.07 23.12
N ILE A 329 1.56 -49.17 23.55
CA ILE A 329 0.10 -49.39 23.52
C ILE A 329 -0.41 -49.73 22.11
N ALA A 330 0.18 -49.15 21.06
CA ALA A 330 -0.24 -49.41 19.68
C ALA A 330 0.17 -50.80 19.17
N ASN A 331 1.26 -51.37 19.71
CA ASN A 331 1.82 -52.66 19.27
C ASN A 331 1.37 -53.85 20.13
N THR A 332 0.84 -53.59 21.33
CA THR A 332 0.36 -54.64 22.25
C THR A 332 -1.07 -55.05 21.93
N THR A 333 -1.31 -56.35 21.71
CA THR A 333 -2.65 -56.93 21.50
C THR A 333 -3.27 -57.51 22.78
N ASP A 334 -2.46 -57.76 23.81
CA ASP A 334 -2.89 -58.37 25.07
C ASP A 334 -3.58 -57.36 26.01
N ILE A 335 -4.79 -57.69 26.49
CA ILE A 335 -5.69 -56.78 27.21
C ILE A 335 -5.11 -56.39 28.58
N LYS A 336 -4.50 -57.33 29.30
CA LYS A 336 -3.96 -57.10 30.65
C LYS A 336 -2.74 -56.17 30.61
N GLU A 337 -1.86 -56.38 29.64
CA GLU A 337 -0.68 -55.54 29.44
C GLU A 337 -1.07 -54.11 29.00
N LEU A 338 -2.13 -53.99 28.20
CA LEU A 338 -2.66 -52.71 27.74
C LEU A 338 -3.25 -51.86 28.89
N GLU A 339 -3.88 -52.48 29.89
CA GLU A 339 -4.35 -51.80 31.10
C GLU A 339 -3.19 -51.27 31.97
N VAL A 340 -2.13 -52.07 32.13
CA VAL A 340 -0.92 -51.66 32.85
C VAL A 340 -0.26 -50.47 32.18
N LEU A 341 -0.11 -50.49 30.85
CA LEU A 341 0.46 -49.38 30.08
C LEU A 341 -0.41 -48.11 30.16
N LYS A 342 -1.75 -48.24 30.18
CA LYS A 342 -2.68 -47.11 30.37
C LYS A 342 -2.54 -46.48 31.77
N LEU A 343 -2.36 -47.31 32.81
CA LEU A 343 -2.12 -46.84 34.19
C LEU A 343 -0.77 -46.12 34.31
N GLN A 344 0.30 -46.69 33.74
CA GLN A 344 1.61 -46.05 33.68
C GLN A 344 1.55 -44.69 32.97
N LYS A 345 0.83 -44.61 31.84
CA LYS A 345 0.59 -43.34 31.13
C LYS A 345 -0.09 -42.30 32.03
N LYS A 346 -1.17 -42.66 32.74
CA LYS A 346 -1.88 -41.74 33.64
C LYS A 346 -0.96 -41.23 34.76
N LYS A 347 -0.18 -42.11 35.38
CA LYS A 347 0.74 -41.77 36.47
C LYS A 347 1.80 -40.76 35.99
N LEU A 348 2.45 -41.06 34.87
CA LEU A 348 3.48 -40.23 34.24
C LEU A 348 2.95 -38.83 33.86
N ILE A 349 1.72 -38.73 33.33
CA ILE A 349 1.08 -37.44 33.05
C ILE A 349 0.83 -36.63 34.33
N SER A 350 0.39 -37.31 35.40
CA SER A 350 0.08 -36.65 36.67
C SER A 350 1.35 -36.09 37.35
N GLU A 351 2.44 -36.86 37.34
CA GLU A 351 3.74 -36.48 37.88
C GLU A 351 4.31 -35.29 37.12
N PHE A 352 4.30 -35.34 35.78
CA PHE A 352 4.73 -34.22 34.95
C PHE A 352 3.94 -32.94 35.23
N LYS A 353 2.61 -33.01 35.34
CA LYS A 353 1.78 -31.82 35.62
C LYS A 353 2.10 -31.20 36.97
N LYS A 354 2.35 -32.01 38.00
CA LYS A 354 2.77 -31.55 39.33
C LYS A 354 4.15 -30.87 39.24
N GLN A 355 5.12 -31.54 38.63
CA GLN A 355 6.49 -31.05 38.52
C GLN A 355 6.59 -29.78 37.69
N TYR A 356 5.89 -29.72 36.55
CA TYR A 356 5.82 -28.52 35.72
C TYR A 356 5.28 -27.30 36.47
N LYS A 357 4.21 -27.47 37.27
CA LYS A 357 3.67 -26.38 38.11
C LYS A 357 4.69 -25.92 39.15
N LEU A 358 5.41 -26.86 39.76
CA LEU A 358 6.43 -26.60 40.78
C LEU A 358 7.62 -25.85 40.18
N ASP A 359 8.17 -26.31 39.05
CA ASP A 359 9.29 -25.68 38.34
C ASP A 359 8.95 -24.25 37.89
N VAL A 360 7.72 -24.03 37.40
CA VAL A 360 7.25 -22.69 37.02
C VAL A 360 7.13 -21.78 38.24
N LYS A 361 6.74 -22.32 39.40
CA LYS A 361 6.67 -21.57 40.66
C LYS A 361 8.07 -21.23 41.17
N ASN A 362 8.97 -22.20 41.23
CA ASN A 362 10.37 -22.03 41.64
C ASN A 362 11.10 -21.01 40.76
N ASN A 363 10.94 -21.08 39.43
CA ASN A 363 11.54 -20.11 38.52
C ASN A 363 11.02 -18.69 38.72
N LYS A 364 9.72 -18.53 39.03
CA LYS A 364 9.14 -17.22 39.38
C LYS A 364 9.67 -16.69 40.71
N GLU A 365 9.80 -17.54 41.72
CA GLU A 365 10.32 -17.16 43.04
C GLU A 365 11.80 -16.79 42.97
N LYS A 366 12.61 -17.58 42.27
CA LYS A 366 14.03 -17.28 41.99
C LYS A 366 14.18 -15.94 41.26
N TYR A 367 13.34 -15.69 40.25
CA TYR A 367 13.31 -14.39 39.57
C TYR A 367 12.92 -13.25 40.52
N LYS A 368 11.87 -13.40 41.33
CA LYS A 368 11.46 -12.37 42.30
C LYS A 368 12.57 -12.06 43.33
N LYS A 369 13.29 -13.08 43.79
CA LYS A 369 14.42 -12.93 44.72
C LYS A 369 15.57 -12.14 44.09
N LEU A 370 16.03 -12.55 42.90
CA LEU A 370 17.09 -11.86 42.16
C LEU A 370 16.70 -10.43 41.74
N PHE A 371 15.41 -10.21 41.45
CA PHE A 371 14.89 -8.88 41.13
C PHE A 371 14.88 -7.94 42.35
N LYS A 372 14.58 -8.46 43.55
CA LYS A 372 14.70 -7.69 44.81
C LYS A 372 16.15 -7.39 45.19
N GLU A 373 17.08 -8.31 44.90
CA GLU A 373 18.51 -8.18 45.20
C GLU A 373 19.29 -7.27 44.23
N ASN A 374 18.66 -6.67 43.20
CA ASN A 374 19.30 -5.80 42.19
C ASN A 374 20.54 -6.41 41.47
N LYS A 375 20.67 -7.75 41.42
CA LYS A 375 21.80 -8.42 40.73
C LYS A 375 21.72 -8.29 39.20
N GLU A 376 22.88 -8.21 38.55
CA GLU A 376 23.02 -7.76 37.15
C GLU A 376 22.44 -8.69 36.06
N SER A 377 22.25 -10.01 36.31
CA SER A 377 21.84 -10.96 35.26
C SER A 377 20.49 -11.64 35.54
N LEU A 378 19.38 -10.97 35.17
CA LEU A 378 18.02 -11.55 35.17
C LEU A 378 17.78 -12.57 34.03
N PHE A 379 18.79 -12.80 33.19
CA PHE A 379 18.77 -13.65 32.02
C PHE A 379 19.93 -14.63 32.05
N VAL A 380 19.67 -15.87 31.67
CA VAL A 380 20.62 -16.97 31.71
C VAL A 380 20.73 -17.57 30.31
N LYS A 381 21.96 -17.89 29.89
CA LYS A 381 22.18 -18.66 28.66
C LYS A 381 21.77 -20.10 28.95
N VAL A 382 20.93 -20.66 28.10
CA VAL A 382 20.41 -22.02 28.25
C VAL A 382 20.73 -22.82 27.00
N ASP A 383 21.06 -24.09 27.17
CA ASP A 383 21.68 -24.91 26.13
C ASP A 383 20.73 -25.20 24.95
N PHE A 384 19.43 -25.11 25.17
CA PHE A 384 18.42 -25.40 24.17
C PHE A 384 18.05 -24.19 23.28
N VAL A 385 18.62 -22.99 23.52
CA VAL A 385 18.35 -21.80 22.69
C VAL A 385 19.60 -20.92 22.55
N ASP A 386 19.91 -20.47 21.34
CA ASP A 386 21.08 -19.61 21.05
C ASP A 386 21.01 -18.18 21.64
N HIS A 387 19.99 -17.89 22.45
CA HIS A 387 19.80 -16.59 23.06
C HIS A 387 19.49 -16.67 24.56
N LEU A 388 19.76 -15.57 25.26
CA LEU A 388 19.54 -15.45 26.70
C LEU A 388 18.04 -15.54 27.05
N VAL A 389 17.68 -16.43 27.98
CA VAL A 389 16.29 -16.63 28.43
C VAL A 389 16.09 -16.05 29.83
N ARG A 390 14.96 -15.41 30.06
CA ARG A 390 14.60 -14.83 31.35
C ARG A 390 14.29 -15.93 32.38
N ILE A 391 14.79 -15.79 33.61
CA ILE A 391 14.76 -16.87 34.63
C ILE A 391 13.35 -17.40 34.91
N ASP A 392 12.34 -16.53 35.03
CA ASP A 392 10.93 -16.91 35.26
C ASP A 392 10.27 -17.66 34.09
N LYS A 393 10.92 -17.68 32.92
CA LYS A 393 10.39 -18.28 31.68
C LYS A 393 11.10 -19.55 31.27
N ILE A 394 12.20 -19.93 31.91
CA ILE A 394 13.04 -21.08 31.50
C ILE A 394 12.20 -22.33 31.19
N THR A 395 11.37 -22.81 32.14
CA THR A 395 10.54 -24.02 31.92
C THR A 395 9.52 -23.85 30.79
N LYS A 396 8.93 -22.66 30.65
CA LYS A 396 7.95 -22.38 29.60
C LYS A 396 8.60 -22.33 28.23
N THR A 397 9.78 -21.73 28.14
CA THR A 397 10.55 -21.62 26.91
C THR A 397 11.10 -22.98 26.50
N LYS A 398 11.58 -23.80 27.44
CA LYS A 398 12.05 -25.17 27.18
C LYS A 398 10.97 -26.01 26.50
N ILE A 399 9.78 -26.10 27.12
CA ILE A 399 8.65 -26.83 26.55
C ILE A 399 8.24 -26.24 25.21
N ALA A 400 8.12 -24.91 25.11
CA ALA A 400 7.72 -24.28 23.86
C ALA A 400 8.70 -24.58 22.72
N ASN A 401 10.00 -24.64 22.99
CA ASN A 401 11.03 -24.95 22.01
C ASN A 401 11.00 -26.44 21.60
N GLU A 402 10.95 -27.36 22.57
CA GLU A 402 10.82 -28.80 22.30
C GLU A 402 9.55 -29.11 21.49
N CYS A 403 8.41 -28.48 21.85
CA CYS A 403 7.18 -28.59 21.06
C CYS A 403 7.33 -28.03 19.64
N LEU A 404 8.05 -26.91 19.46
CA LEU A 404 8.25 -26.28 18.16
C LEU A 404 9.07 -27.18 17.24
N ILE A 405 10.19 -27.73 17.73
CA ILE A 405 11.05 -28.66 16.98
C ILE A 405 10.25 -29.87 16.51
N VAL A 406 9.50 -30.52 17.41
CA VAL A 406 8.71 -31.71 17.06
C VAL A 406 7.56 -31.37 16.12
N ARG A 407 6.92 -30.19 16.27
CA ARG A 407 5.90 -29.73 15.30
C ARG A 407 6.49 -29.49 13.92
N GLU A 408 7.67 -28.87 13.83
CA GLU A 408 8.38 -28.68 12.55
C GLU A 408 8.77 -30.03 11.94
N GLN A 409 9.24 -31.00 12.73
CA GLN A 409 9.53 -32.36 12.26
C GLN A 409 8.29 -33.07 11.73
N ILE A 410 7.18 -33.06 12.49
CA ILE A 410 5.90 -33.65 12.07
C ILE A 410 5.43 -32.98 10.77
N LYS A 411 5.52 -31.65 10.69
CA LYS A 411 5.13 -30.91 9.49
C LYS A 411 5.99 -31.27 8.28
N ALA A 412 7.31 -31.38 8.45
CA ALA A 412 8.22 -31.80 7.40
C ALA A 412 7.97 -33.24 6.96
N GLN A 413 7.68 -34.15 7.90
CA GLN A 413 7.26 -35.52 7.59
C GLN A 413 5.99 -35.53 6.76
N VAL A 414 4.97 -34.77 7.16
CA VAL A 414 3.71 -34.65 6.41
C VAL A 414 3.93 -34.08 5.02
N GLU A 415 4.74 -33.03 4.88
CA GLU A 415 5.07 -32.45 3.58
C GLU A 415 5.81 -33.45 2.68
N ASN A 416 6.73 -34.24 3.23
CA ASN A 416 7.42 -35.30 2.51
C ASN A 416 6.48 -36.44 2.13
N THR A 417 5.59 -36.89 3.02
CA THR A 417 4.57 -37.89 2.72
C THR A 417 3.65 -37.40 1.61
N ILE A 418 3.20 -36.14 1.67
CA ILE A 418 2.41 -35.51 0.61
C ILE A 418 3.19 -35.54 -0.71
N LYS A 419 4.46 -35.13 -0.73
CA LYS A 419 5.29 -35.17 -1.95
C LYS A 419 5.41 -36.58 -2.52
N ILE A 420 5.76 -37.57 -1.69
CA ILE A 420 5.93 -38.96 -2.12
C ILE A 420 4.60 -39.53 -2.64
N GLU A 421 3.50 -39.33 -1.92
CA GLU A 421 2.20 -39.84 -2.35
C GLU A 421 1.67 -39.11 -3.59
N THR A 422 1.90 -37.80 -3.71
CA THR A 422 1.55 -37.05 -4.94
C THR A 422 2.40 -37.47 -6.14
N GLU A 423 3.69 -37.77 -5.97
CA GLU A 423 4.53 -38.31 -7.06
C GLU A 423 4.09 -39.71 -7.48
N LYS A 424 3.82 -40.61 -6.52
CA LYS A 424 3.24 -41.94 -6.81
C LYS A 424 1.90 -41.80 -7.53
N PHE A 425 1.04 -40.90 -7.06
CA PHE A 425 -0.25 -40.62 -7.67
C PHE A 425 -0.12 -40.07 -9.10
N LYS A 426 0.84 -39.16 -9.34
CA LYS A 426 1.15 -38.61 -10.68
C LYS A 426 1.60 -39.68 -11.66
N LYS A 427 2.40 -40.66 -11.22
CA LYS A 427 2.83 -41.80 -12.05
C LYS A 427 1.67 -42.73 -12.43
N THR A 428 0.63 -42.84 -11.59
CA THR A 428 -0.55 -43.67 -11.86
C THR A 428 -1.61 -43.01 -12.76
N LEU A 429 -1.45 -41.71 -13.10
CA LEU A 429 -2.44 -40.97 -13.88
C LEU A 429 -2.20 -41.13 -15.39
N THR A 430 -3.13 -41.78 -16.09
CA THR A 430 -3.17 -41.74 -17.56
C THR A 430 -3.85 -40.45 -18.04
N PRO A 431 -3.45 -39.85 -19.18
CA PRO A 431 -4.08 -38.64 -19.73
C PRO A 431 -5.61 -38.76 -19.89
N GLU A 432 -6.10 -39.95 -20.25
CA GLU A 432 -7.55 -40.25 -20.33
C GLU A 432 -8.24 -40.24 -18.97
N SER A 433 -7.64 -40.86 -17.94
CA SER A 433 -8.21 -40.86 -16.58
C SER A 433 -8.26 -39.45 -15.99
N VAL A 434 -7.28 -38.62 -16.36
CA VAL A 434 -7.19 -37.20 -16.04
C VAL A 434 -8.31 -36.43 -16.73
N LEU A 435 -8.46 -36.55 -18.05
CA LEU A 435 -9.50 -35.85 -18.82
C LEU A 435 -10.91 -36.24 -18.36
N LYS A 436 -11.15 -37.53 -18.06
CA LYS A 436 -12.45 -38.04 -17.62
C LYS A 436 -12.83 -37.56 -16.21
N LYS A 437 -11.84 -37.37 -15.33
CA LYS A 437 -12.04 -36.86 -13.96
C LYS A 437 -11.84 -35.35 -13.82
N MET A 438 -11.38 -34.67 -14.87
CA MET A 438 -11.18 -33.23 -14.88
C MET A 438 -12.55 -32.56 -14.68
N PRO A 439 -12.75 -31.80 -13.59
CA PRO A 439 -14.02 -31.13 -13.39
C PRO A 439 -14.23 -30.18 -14.56
N LYS A 440 -15.38 -30.28 -15.23
CA LYS A 440 -15.76 -29.37 -16.33
C LYS A 440 -16.10 -27.97 -15.78
N THR A 441 -15.14 -27.35 -15.09
CA THR A 441 -15.26 -26.02 -14.47
C THR A 441 -15.53 -24.93 -15.50
N TYR A 442 -15.08 -25.14 -16.74
CA TYR A 442 -15.44 -24.29 -17.87
C TYR A 442 -16.97 -24.21 -18.08
N ILE A 443 -17.72 -25.30 -17.83
CA ILE A 443 -19.20 -25.27 -17.92
C ILE A 443 -19.77 -24.33 -16.86
N LYS A 444 -19.28 -24.41 -15.62
CA LYS A 444 -19.73 -23.49 -14.55
C LYS A 444 -19.47 -22.03 -14.91
N ARG A 445 -18.31 -21.74 -15.51
CA ARG A 445 -17.97 -20.39 -15.98
C ARG A 445 -18.84 -19.95 -17.15
N ILE A 446 -19.06 -20.82 -18.14
CA ILE A 446 -19.94 -20.54 -19.29
C ILE A 446 -21.36 -20.26 -18.81
N VAL A 447 -21.92 -21.12 -17.95
CA VAL A 447 -23.26 -20.93 -17.37
C VAL A 447 -23.33 -19.61 -16.60
N PHE A 448 -22.32 -19.30 -15.79
CA PHE A 448 -22.25 -18.03 -15.07
C PHE A 448 -22.22 -16.82 -16.01
N PHE A 449 -21.37 -16.84 -17.04
CA PHE A 449 -21.32 -15.77 -18.03
C PHE A 449 -22.62 -15.68 -18.85
N ALA A 450 -23.27 -16.81 -19.14
CA ALA A 450 -24.56 -16.84 -19.81
C ALA A 450 -25.67 -16.23 -18.94
N ILE A 451 -25.68 -16.50 -17.63
CA ILE A 451 -26.60 -15.87 -16.67
C ILE A 451 -26.35 -14.37 -16.60
N ILE A 452 -25.10 -13.92 -16.52
CA ILE A 452 -24.76 -12.49 -16.52
C ILE A 452 -25.21 -11.83 -17.83
N LEU A 453 -24.95 -12.47 -18.96
CA LEU A 453 -25.34 -11.95 -20.28
C LEU A 453 -26.86 -11.89 -20.42
N PHE A 454 -27.58 -12.92 -19.97
CA PHE A 454 -29.03 -12.93 -19.94
C PHE A 454 -29.57 -11.81 -19.04
N LEU A 455 -29.03 -11.66 -17.83
CA LEU A 455 -29.39 -10.60 -16.90
C LEU A 455 -29.11 -9.21 -17.50
N PHE A 456 -27.99 -9.05 -18.21
CA PHE A 456 -27.69 -7.82 -18.94
C PHE A 456 -28.73 -7.53 -20.03
N ILE A 457 -29.04 -8.51 -20.89
CA ILE A 457 -30.04 -8.38 -21.96
C ILE A 457 -31.42 -8.06 -21.38
N PHE A 458 -31.77 -8.65 -20.24
CA PHE A 458 -33.00 -8.35 -19.54
C PHE A 458 -33.03 -6.91 -19.01
N LEU A 459 -31.98 -6.47 -18.33
CA LEU A 459 -31.92 -5.15 -17.70
C LEU A 459 -31.75 -3.99 -18.69
N ILE A 460 -31.06 -4.20 -19.82
CA ILE A 460 -30.78 -3.12 -20.78
C ILE A 460 -32.01 -2.67 -21.57
N LYS A 461 -32.97 -3.56 -21.83
CA LYS A 461 -34.25 -3.24 -22.52
C LYS A 461 -35.02 -2.11 -21.85
N ASP A 462 -34.75 -1.99 -20.58
CA ASP A 462 -35.51 -1.30 -19.58
C ASP A 462 -34.81 0.06 -19.26
N VAL A 463 -33.71 0.36 -19.95
CA VAL A 463 -32.94 1.61 -19.90
C VAL A 463 -33.26 2.45 -21.13
N ASN A 464 -33.91 3.60 -20.94
CA ASN A 464 -34.24 4.52 -22.02
C ASN A 464 -33.01 5.33 -22.46
N PHE A 465 -32.38 4.92 -23.56
CA PHE A 465 -31.29 5.66 -24.23
C PHE A 465 -31.81 6.65 -25.28
N SER A 466 -33.02 7.17 -25.13
CA SER A 466 -33.59 8.08 -26.10
C SER A 466 -32.78 9.39 -26.16
N LEU A 467 -32.27 9.70 -27.35
CA LEU A 467 -31.46 10.88 -27.61
C LEU A 467 -32.34 12.13 -27.52
N ALA A 468 -31.75 13.22 -27.01
CA ALA A 468 -32.38 14.52 -27.01
C ALA A 468 -32.58 15.06 -28.44
N ASN A 469 -33.50 16.02 -28.58
CA ASN A 469 -33.75 16.68 -29.87
C ASN A 469 -32.45 17.31 -30.42
N ASN A 470 -32.33 17.39 -31.76
CA ASN A 470 -31.14 17.92 -32.44
C ASN A 470 -30.70 19.30 -31.90
N PHE A 471 -31.64 20.17 -31.55
CA PHE A 471 -31.36 21.47 -30.94
C PHE A 471 -30.61 21.34 -29.59
N ILE A 472 -31.08 20.45 -28.70
CA ILE A 472 -30.46 20.23 -27.38
C ILE A 472 -29.07 19.61 -27.56
N VAL A 473 -28.92 18.69 -28.52
CA VAL A 473 -27.63 18.07 -28.86
C VAL A 473 -26.64 19.11 -29.39
N GLU A 474 -27.08 20.02 -30.25
CA GLU A 474 -26.24 21.11 -30.77
C GLU A 474 -25.84 22.10 -29.66
N ASP A 475 -26.78 22.46 -28.80
CA ASP A 475 -26.48 23.27 -27.61
C ASP A 475 -25.47 22.55 -26.70
N THR A 476 -25.65 21.26 -26.46
CA THR A 476 -24.71 20.43 -25.69
C THR A 476 -23.32 20.42 -26.30
N ASN A 477 -23.21 20.33 -27.62
CA ASN A 477 -21.91 20.45 -28.32
C ASN A 477 -21.28 21.82 -28.06
N LYS A 478 -22.04 22.91 -28.14
CA LYS A 478 -21.57 24.28 -27.82
C LYS A 478 -21.12 24.39 -26.37
N ARG A 479 -21.87 23.82 -25.42
CA ARG A 479 -21.49 23.74 -24.00
C ARG A 479 -20.15 23.03 -23.82
N ILE A 480 -19.94 21.88 -24.46
CA ILE A 480 -18.68 21.13 -24.39
C ILE A 480 -17.51 21.95 -24.93
N TRP A 481 -17.70 22.65 -26.04
CA TRP A 481 -16.68 23.58 -26.55
C TRP A 481 -16.38 24.71 -25.58
N SER A 482 -17.39 25.27 -24.90
CA SER A 482 -17.20 26.28 -23.86
C SER A 482 -16.44 25.75 -22.65
N ILE A 483 -16.69 24.49 -22.25
CA ILE A 483 -15.93 23.81 -21.17
C ILE A 483 -14.45 23.65 -21.55
N LEU A 484 -14.16 23.37 -22.82
CA LEU A 484 -12.78 23.27 -23.31
C LEU A 484 -12.09 24.64 -23.41
N ASN A 485 -12.84 25.73 -23.54
CA ASN A 485 -12.31 27.09 -23.52
C ASN A 485 -12.07 27.54 -22.06
N ILE A 486 -10.95 27.06 -21.50
CA ILE A 486 -10.57 27.26 -20.10
C ILE A 486 -10.35 28.74 -19.79
N ASN A 487 -11.08 29.27 -18.81
CA ASN A 487 -10.81 30.59 -18.24
C ASN A 487 -9.57 30.53 -17.32
N TRP A 488 -8.40 30.93 -17.85
CA TRP A 488 -7.14 30.89 -17.11
C TRP A 488 -7.08 31.86 -15.91
N GLU A 489 -7.87 32.93 -15.91
CA GLU A 489 -7.90 33.90 -14.80
C GLU A 489 -8.50 33.28 -13.54
N SER A 490 -9.52 32.43 -13.71
CA SER A 490 -10.18 31.69 -12.61
C SER A 490 -9.23 30.79 -11.81
N LEU A 491 -8.06 30.45 -12.37
CA LEU A 491 -7.04 29.67 -11.65
C LEU A 491 -6.45 30.43 -10.48
N TYR A 492 -6.26 31.74 -10.63
CA TYR A 492 -5.55 32.59 -9.66
C TYR A 492 -6.48 33.57 -8.96
N TYR A 493 -7.50 34.07 -9.65
CA TYR A 493 -8.44 35.07 -9.13
C TYR A 493 -9.85 34.49 -9.02
N ALA A 494 -10.57 34.91 -7.99
CA ALA A 494 -12.02 34.75 -7.98
C ALA A 494 -12.59 35.78 -8.97
N ASN A 495 -13.34 35.36 -9.99
CA ASN A 495 -13.95 36.30 -10.93
C ASN A 495 -15.06 37.06 -10.17
N PRO A 496 -15.01 38.40 -10.07
CA PRO A 496 -15.95 39.19 -9.28
C PRO A 496 -17.34 39.33 -9.94
N LEU A 497 -17.56 38.75 -11.11
CA LEU A 497 -18.78 38.95 -11.92
C LEU A 497 -20.01 38.14 -11.46
N SER A 498 -20.00 37.48 -10.30
CA SER A 498 -21.22 36.92 -9.69
C SER A 498 -21.81 37.88 -8.66
N SER A 499 -22.14 39.11 -9.06
CA SER A 499 -22.80 40.09 -8.18
C SER A 499 -24.24 39.70 -7.82
N THR A 500 -24.84 38.73 -8.52
CA THR A 500 -26.25 38.35 -8.35
C THR A 500 -26.48 37.18 -7.40
N ASN A 501 -25.47 36.37 -7.08
CA ASN A 501 -25.57 35.31 -6.06
C ASN A 501 -24.21 35.09 -5.36
N LYS A 502 -24.20 35.11 -4.02
CA LYS A 502 -23.02 34.94 -3.14
C LYS A 502 -22.35 33.53 -3.23
N THR A 503 -22.63 32.74 -4.26
CA THR A 503 -22.28 31.31 -4.31
C THR A 503 -21.28 30.92 -5.40
N ALA A 504 -21.05 31.75 -6.42
CA ALA A 504 -20.30 31.31 -7.60
C ALA A 504 -18.81 31.66 -7.56
N GLN A 505 -18.38 32.81 -7.03
CA GLN A 505 -16.94 33.07 -6.84
C GLN A 505 -16.60 33.78 -5.54
N SER A 506 -16.18 32.97 -4.55
CA SER A 506 -15.42 33.46 -3.40
C SER A 506 -13.96 32.99 -3.39
N TYR A 507 -13.59 31.99 -4.22
CA TYR A 507 -12.29 31.31 -4.13
C TYR A 507 -11.69 30.95 -5.50
N SER A 508 -10.36 31.04 -5.61
CA SER A 508 -9.62 30.61 -6.81
C SER A 508 -9.54 29.08 -6.92
N VAL A 509 -9.38 28.54 -8.14
CA VAL A 509 -9.24 27.08 -8.33
C VAL A 509 -8.08 26.52 -7.50
N MET A 510 -6.96 27.24 -7.40
CA MET A 510 -5.82 26.82 -6.58
C MET A 510 -6.17 26.71 -5.10
N TYR A 511 -6.96 27.64 -4.56
CA TYR A 511 -7.45 27.57 -3.19
C TYR A 511 -8.34 26.32 -2.99
N ILE A 512 -9.28 26.09 -3.90
CA ILE A 512 -10.21 24.95 -3.83
C ILE A 512 -9.45 23.61 -3.88
N LEU A 513 -8.42 23.50 -4.73
CA LEU A 513 -7.56 22.32 -4.79
C LEU A 513 -6.74 22.13 -3.50
N TRP A 514 -6.30 23.22 -2.88
CA TRP A 514 -5.58 23.21 -1.60
C TRP A 514 -6.49 22.80 -0.43
N GLU A 515 -7.72 23.31 -0.39
CA GLU A 515 -8.76 22.90 0.56
C GLU A 515 -9.07 21.40 0.39
N THR A 516 -9.26 20.96 -0.85
CA THR A 516 -9.49 19.54 -1.20
C THR A 516 -8.33 18.66 -0.73
N LEU A 517 -7.09 19.11 -0.92
CA LEU A 517 -5.89 18.42 -0.44
C LEU A 517 -5.91 18.29 1.10
N THR A 518 -6.28 19.38 1.77
CA THR A 518 -6.35 19.46 3.24
C THR A 518 -7.38 18.49 3.79
N ILE A 519 -8.61 18.51 3.27
CA ILE A 519 -9.70 17.59 3.64
C ILE A 519 -9.25 16.13 3.48
N ALA A 520 -8.60 15.81 2.34
CA ALA A 520 -8.12 14.47 2.06
C ALA A 520 -6.99 14.02 3.00
N ILE A 521 -6.03 14.89 3.31
CA ILE A 521 -4.95 14.60 4.28
C ILE A 521 -5.56 14.33 5.65
N LEU A 522 -6.45 15.21 6.11
CA LEU A 522 -7.12 15.11 7.40
C LEU A 522 -7.90 13.81 7.56
N GLY A 523 -8.82 13.53 6.63
CA GLY A 523 -9.61 12.30 6.66
C GLY A 523 -8.73 11.05 6.60
N THR A 524 -7.68 11.06 5.79
CA THR A 524 -6.76 9.92 5.69
C THR A 524 -5.97 9.69 6.97
N THR A 525 -5.50 10.75 7.61
CA THR A 525 -4.66 10.65 8.81
C THR A 525 -5.43 10.16 10.02
N ILE A 526 -6.58 10.78 10.31
CA ILE A 526 -7.49 10.35 11.37
C ILE A 526 -7.90 8.90 11.12
N GLY A 527 -8.36 8.60 9.90
CA GLY A 527 -8.80 7.26 9.56
C GLY A 527 -7.68 6.21 9.63
N ALA A 528 -6.46 6.53 9.22
CA ALA A 528 -5.31 5.63 9.31
C ALA A 528 -4.91 5.30 10.76
N VAL A 529 -4.99 6.28 11.67
CA VAL A 529 -4.67 6.06 13.10
C VAL A 529 -5.66 5.08 13.73
N PHE A 530 -6.97 5.33 13.55
CA PHE A 530 -8.00 4.43 14.08
C PHE A 530 -7.99 3.06 13.38
N ALA A 531 -7.82 3.04 12.06
CA ALA A 531 -7.71 1.80 11.30
C ALA A 531 -6.52 0.95 11.75
N TYR A 532 -5.40 1.56 12.12
CA TYR A 532 -4.23 0.82 12.60
C TYR A 532 -4.55 0.04 13.89
N ILE A 533 -5.28 0.65 14.82
CA ILE A 533 -5.72 0.01 16.05
C ILE A 533 -6.77 -1.07 15.75
N LEU A 534 -7.82 -0.74 14.98
CA LEU A 534 -8.90 -1.67 14.66
C LEU A 534 -8.44 -2.84 13.77
N GLY A 535 -7.51 -2.61 12.86
CA GLY A 535 -6.84 -3.63 12.04
C GLY A 535 -6.07 -4.63 12.90
N LEU A 536 -5.36 -4.15 13.91
CA LEU A 536 -4.65 -5.02 14.86
C LEU A 536 -5.64 -5.87 15.66
N LEU A 537 -6.73 -5.25 16.15
CA LEU A 537 -7.74 -5.92 16.96
C LEU A 537 -8.59 -6.93 16.17
N SER A 538 -8.85 -6.67 14.89
CA SER A 538 -9.61 -7.55 14.00
C SER A 538 -8.79 -8.74 13.45
N SER A 539 -7.46 -8.75 13.64
CA SER A 539 -6.62 -9.87 13.20
C SER A 539 -6.69 -11.05 14.18
N SER A 540 -7.33 -12.14 13.75
CA SER A 540 -7.43 -13.40 14.52
C SER A 540 -6.09 -14.11 14.74
N LYS A 541 -5.05 -13.70 14.00
CA LYS A 541 -3.68 -14.21 14.16
C LYS A 541 -2.99 -13.58 15.37
N ILE A 542 -3.26 -12.29 15.64
CA ILE A 542 -2.62 -11.51 16.71
C ILE A 542 -3.48 -11.52 17.98
N VAL A 543 -4.79 -11.32 17.83
CA VAL A 543 -5.76 -11.21 18.92
C VAL A 543 -6.67 -12.44 18.94
N HIS A 544 -7.20 -12.78 20.11
CA HIS A 544 -8.07 -13.93 20.27
C HIS A 544 -9.33 -13.81 19.38
N PRO A 545 -9.78 -14.89 18.71
CA PRO A 545 -10.90 -14.84 17.75
C PRO A 545 -12.21 -14.27 18.29
N ILE A 546 -12.48 -14.41 19.60
CA ILE A 546 -13.68 -13.87 20.27
C ILE A 546 -13.74 -12.34 20.21
N ILE A 547 -12.59 -11.66 20.28
CA ILE A 547 -12.50 -10.19 20.20
C ILE A 547 -12.38 -9.77 18.73
N ALA A 548 -11.63 -10.54 17.93
CA ALA A 548 -11.37 -10.21 16.54
C ALA A 548 -12.62 -10.23 15.65
N LYS A 549 -13.51 -11.22 15.82
CA LYS A 549 -14.70 -11.38 14.96
C LYS A 549 -15.74 -10.26 15.12
N PRO A 550 -16.13 -9.82 16.33
CA PRO A 550 -17.04 -8.68 16.49
C PRO A 550 -16.48 -7.39 15.89
N ILE A 551 -15.20 -7.11 16.07
CA ILE A 551 -14.56 -5.91 15.51
C ILE A 551 -14.50 -5.98 13.98
N LEU A 552 -14.27 -7.18 13.42
CA LEU A 552 -14.38 -7.40 11.99
C LEU A 552 -15.80 -7.14 11.47
N CYS A 553 -16.83 -7.59 12.20
CA CYS A 553 -18.23 -7.32 11.86
C CYS A 553 -18.50 -5.80 11.85
N LEU A 554 -18.14 -5.10 12.93
CA LEU A 554 -18.30 -3.65 13.07
C LEU A 554 -17.62 -2.88 11.93
N THR A 555 -16.38 -3.20 11.61
CA THR A 555 -15.61 -2.51 10.55
C THR A 555 -16.15 -2.82 9.15
N THR A 556 -16.78 -3.97 8.96
CA THR A 556 -17.49 -4.33 7.73
C THR A 556 -18.78 -3.50 7.59
N LEU A 557 -19.51 -3.28 8.69
CA LEU A 557 -20.70 -2.40 8.71
C LEU A 557 -20.35 -0.94 8.38
N ILE A 558 -19.28 -0.40 9.00
CA ILE A 558 -18.80 0.97 8.69
C ILE A 558 -18.47 1.11 7.21
N ARG A 559 -17.91 0.06 6.59
CA ARG A 559 -17.60 0.07 5.17
C ARG A 559 -18.83 -0.13 4.29
N ALA A 560 -19.95 -0.63 4.79
CA ALA A 560 -21.15 -0.85 3.97
C ALA A 560 -21.78 0.49 3.56
N ILE A 561 -21.80 1.47 4.46
CA ILE A 561 -22.34 2.80 4.19
C ILE A 561 -21.35 3.60 3.31
N PRO A 562 -21.78 4.21 2.21
CA PRO A 562 -20.93 5.09 1.40
C PRO A 562 -20.45 6.32 2.16
N THR A 563 -19.27 6.82 1.78
CA THR A 563 -18.65 7.97 2.46
C THR A 563 -19.46 9.27 2.35
N TYR A 564 -20.14 9.50 1.22
CA TYR A 564 -20.98 10.69 1.04
C TYR A 564 -22.23 10.69 1.93
N MET A 565 -22.69 9.52 2.38
CA MET A 565 -23.77 9.41 3.37
C MET A 565 -23.28 9.82 4.77
N TYR A 566 -22.04 9.47 5.13
CA TYR A 566 -21.42 10.03 6.33
C TYR A 566 -21.25 11.55 6.25
N ALA A 567 -20.97 12.08 5.06
CA ALA A 567 -20.91 13.54 4.86
C ALA A 567 -22.24 14.22 5.19
N TYR A 568 -23.39 13.71 4.73
CA TYR A 568 -24.69 14.27 5.13
C TYR A 568 -24.91 14.25 6.64
N ILE A 569 -24.61 13.13 7.31
CA ILE A 569 -24.77 13.00 8.77
C ILE A 569 -23.91 14.05 9.50
N PHE A 570 -22.65 14.22 9.09
CA PHE A 570 -21.74 15.19 9.71
C PHE A 570 -22.06 16.64 9.33
N VAL A 571 -22.62 16.90 8.13
CA VAL A 571 -23.12 18.21 7.73
C VAL A 571 -24.30 18.62 8.60
N PHE A 572 -25.16 17.70 9.02
CA PHE A 572 -26.22 18.04 9.98
C PHE A 572 -25.66 18.29 11.39
N ALA A 573 -24.67 17.51 11.84
CA ALA A 573 -24.14 17.61 13.19
C ALA A 573 -23.24 18.83 13.42
N VAL A 574 -22.37 19.14 12.46
CA VAL A 574 -21.41 20.25 12.56
C VAL A 574 -21.77 21.39 11.62
N GLY A 575 -22.53 21.18 10.55
CA GLY A 575 -22.82 22.19 9.53
C GLY A 575 -22.04 21.96 8.24
N ILE A 576 -22.47 22.66 7.18
CA ILE A 576 -21.84 22.64 5.85
C ILE A 576 -20.38 23.10 5.97
N GLY A 577 -19.46 22.38 5.33
CA GLY A 577 -18.07 22.81 5.25
C GLY A 577 -17.01 21.70 5.13
N PRO A 578 -15.72 22.10 5.08
CA PRO A 578 -14.58 21.19 4.88
C PRO A 578 -14.42 20.19 6.03
N PHE A 579 -14.74 20.63 7.25
CA PHE A 579 -14.59 19.82 8.46
C PHE A 579 -15.51 18.59 8.46
N ALA A 580 -16.79 18.75 8.07
CA ALA A 580 -17.72 17.63 7.91
C ALA A 580 -17.22 16.61 6.87
N GLY A 581 -16.64 17.09 5.76
CA GLY A 581 -16.01 16.24 4.74
C GLY A 581 -14.82 15.46 5.27
N SER A 582 -14.01 16.08 6.13
CA SER A 582 -12.86 15.43 6.74
C SER A 582 -13.25 14.30 7.69
N LEU A 583 -14.31 14.49 8.49
CA LEU A 583 -14.86 13.46 9.38
C LEU A 583 -15.50 12.32 8.59
N ALA A 584 -16.26 12.63 7.54
CA ALA A 584 -16.84 11.65 6.64
C ALA A 584 -15.77 10.76 6.00
N LEU A 585 -14.73 11.37 5.42
CA LEU A 585 -13.58 10.65 4.86
C LEU A 585 -12.85 9.83 5.92
N ALA A 586 -12.73 10.33 7.15
CA ALA A 586 -12.11 9.58 8.25
C ALA A 586 -12.87 8.29 8.50
N VAL A 587 -14.19 8.33 8.67
CA VAL A 587 -15.02 7.13 8.90
C VAL A 587 -14.93 6.14 7.74
N GLY A 588 -15.08 6.62 6.49
CA GLY A 588 -14.93 5.75 5.31
C GLY A 588 -13.53 5.12 5.20
N THR A 589 -12.49 5.88 5.57
CA THR A 589 -11.11 5.42 5.60
C THR A 589 -10.86 4.38 6.69
N ILE A 590 -11.51 4.51 7.86
CA ILE A 590 -11.44 3.52 8.94
C ILE A 590 -11.90 2.15 8.43
N GLY A 591 -13.06 2.08 7.78
CA GLY A 591 -13.61 0.83 7.25
C GLY A 591 -12.67 0.16 6.24
N MET A 592 -12.15 0.91 5.28
CA MET A 592 -11.28 0.39 4.22
C MET A 592 -9.88 0.00 4.70
N LEU A 593 -9.17 0.89 5.41
CA LEU A 593 -7.80 0.61 5.87
C LEU A 593 -7.77 -0.50 6.91
N THR A 594 -8.81 -0.66 7.73
CA THR A 594 -8.87 -1.76 8.71
C THR A 594 -8.79 -3.12 8.02
N LYS A 595 -9.51 -3.30 6.91
CA LYS A 595 -9.45 -4.52 6.09
C LYS A 595 -8.05 -4.77 5.56
N TYR A 596 -7.43 -3.77 4.95
CA TYR A 596 -6.08 -3.90 4.39
C TYR A 596 -5.03 -4.18 5.47
N TYR A 597 -5.09 -3.50 6.60
CA TYR A 597 -4.16 -3.75 7.71
C TYR A 597 -4.35 -5.14 8.31
N ARG A 598 -5.59 -5.60 8.49
CA ARG A 598 -5.87 -6.96 8.95
C ARG A 598 -5.23 -8.01 8.06
N GLU A 599 -5.33 -7.85 6.74
CA GLU A 599 -4.71 -8.76 5.76
C GLU A 599 -3.18 -8.77 5.91
N VAL A 600 -2.55 -7.60 6.04
CA VAL A 600 -1.10 -7.47 6.32
C VAL A 600 -0.72 -8.14 7.65
N TYR A 601 -1.55 -8.01 8.69
CA TYR A 601 -1.29 -8.66 9.97
C TYR A 601 -1.42 -10.19 9.90
N GLU A 602 -2.28 -10.70 9.01
CA GLU A 602 -2.47 -12.13 8.79
C GLU A 602 -1.30 -12.77 8.02
N THR A 603 -0.48 -12.00 7.28
CA THR A 603 0.71 -12.51 6.56
C THR A 603 1.99 -12.57 7.42
N ILE A 604 2.00 -11.97 8.61
CA ILE A 604 3.20 -11.89 9.49
C ILE A 604 3.80 -13.27 9.82
N ASN A 605 5.15 -13.35 9.83
CA ASN A 605 5.86 -14.51 10.34
C ASN A 605 5.86 -14.54 11.89
N PHE A 606 5.07 -15.44 12.46
CA PHE A 606 4.93 -15.60 13.91
C PHE A 606 6.15 -16.24 14.59
N LYS A 607 7.08 -16.87 13.85
CA LYS A 607 8.32 -17.43 14.41
C LYS A 607 9.14 -16.33 15.07
N ILE A 608 9.33 -15.19 14.39
CA ILE A 608 10.02 -14.01 14.91
C ILE A 608 9.32 -13.48 16.17
N VAL A 609 7.99 -13.39 16.15
CA VAL A 609 7.18 -12.94 17.29
C VAL A 609 7.36 -13.85 18.51
N ASN A 610 7.39 -15.17 18.30
CA ASN A 610 7.57 -16.15 19.37
C ASN A 610 8.99 -16.16 19.94
N GLN A 611 10.02 -15.97 19.10
CA GLN A 611 11.41 -15.78 19.54
C GLN A 611 11.55 -14.54 20.43
N LEU A 612 10.94 -13.41 20.03
CA LEU A 612 10.90 -12.19 20.84
C LEU A 612 10.18 -12.39 22.18
N LYS A 613 9.12 -13.20 22.22
CA LYS A 613 8.44 -13.57 23.47
C LYS A 613 9.32 -14.48 24.36
N ALA A 614 10.08 -15.40 23.77
CA ALA A 614 11.00 -16.31 24.47
C ALA A 614 12.15 -15.55 25.18
N LEU A 615 12.62 -14.48 24.55
CA LEU A 615 13.54 -13.49 25.11
C LEU A 615 12.97 -12.68 26.28
N GLY A 616 11.70 -12.86 26.63
CA GLY A 616 11.06 -12.15 27.75
C GLY A 616 10.72 -10.69 27.47
N LEU A 617 10.69 -10.27 26.20
CA LEU A 617 10.24 -8.92 25.80
C LEU A 617 8.78 -8.71 26.18
N ASN A 618 8.43 -7.50 26.63
CA ASN A 618 7.05 -7.13 26.95
C ASN A 618 6.18 -7.10 25.68
N LYS A 619 4.86 -7.24 25.78
CA LYS A 619 3.90 -7.23 24.65
C LYS A 619 4.13 -6.03 23.72
N PHE A 620 4.36 -4.84 24.26
CA PHE A 620 4.67 -3.63 23.47
C PHE A 620 6.01 -3.72 22.73
N GLN A 621 7.02 -4.33 23.34
CA GLN A 621 8.33 -4.54 22.70
C GLN A 621 8.23 -5.60 21.60
N VAL A 622 7.51 -6.70 21.84
CA VAL A 622 7.22 -7.72 20.84
C VAL A 622 6.45 -7.13 19.66
N PHE A 623 5.48 -6.26 19.93
CA PHE A 623 4.76 -5.51 18.91
C PHE A 623 5.70 -4.63 18.08
N ARG A 624 6.50 -3.78 18.73
CA ARG A 624 7.41 -2.84 18.06
C ARG A 624 8.49 -3.52 17.21
N TYR A 625 9.10 -4.58 17.73
CA TYR A 625 10.25 -5.23 17.10
C TYR A 625 9.89 -6.43 16.24
N GLY A 626 8.72 -7.04 16.46
CA GLY A 626 8.22 -8.20 15.73
C GLY A 626 7.15 -7.85 14.72
N ILE A 627 6.04 -7.24 15.17
CA ILE A 627 4.85 -7.02 14.35
C ILE A 627 5.00 -5.78 13.47
N PHE A 628 5.29 -4.62 14.09
CA PHE A 628 5.40 -3.34 13.39
C PHE A 628 6.55 -3.33 12.38
N SER A 629 7.70 -3.92 12.73
CA SER A 629 8.87 -3.98 11.84
C SER A 629 8.59 -4.72 10.53
N GLN A 630 7.77 -5.77 10.56
CA GLN A 630 7.38 -6.56 9.40
C GLN A 630 6.31 -5.88 8.54
N THR A 631 5.46 -5.02 9.14
CA THR A 631 4.24 -4.51 8.49
C THR A 631 4.29 -3.04 8.07
N GLN A 632 5.20 -2.24 8.64
CA GLN A 632 5.23 -0.79 8.42
C GLN A 632 5.25 -0.37 6.94
N ASN A 633 5.99 -1.06 6.06
CA ASN A 633 6.14 -0.64 4.67
C ASN A 633 4.85 -0.81 3.88
N GLU A 634 4.17 -1.95 4.07
CA GLU A 634 2.89 -2.23 3.44
C GLU A 634 1.81 -1.29 3.98
N ILE A 635 1.78 -1.06 5.29
CA ILE A 635 0.86 -0.12 5.94
C ILE A 635 1.03 1.30 5.38
N ILE A 636 2.27 1.79 5.25
CA ILE A 636 2.56 3.09 4.65
C ILE A 636 2.09 3.16 3.19
N SER A 637 2.35 2.11 2.43
CA SER A 637 1.92 2.02 1.03
C SER A 637 0.40 2.10 0.91
N TYR A 638 -0.35 1.46 1.82
CA TYR A 638 -1.80 1.54 1.86
C TYR A 638 -2.32 2.91 2.31
N ILE A 639 -1.65 3.61 3.24
CA ILE A 639 -2.00 4.99 3.62
C ILE A 639 -1.88 5.91 2.40
N ILE A 640 -0.76 5.83 1.68
CA ILE A 640 -0.50 6.67 0.50
C ILE A 640 -1.51 6.35 -0.61
N TYR A 641 -1.82 5.07 -0.82
CA TYR A 641 -2.84 4.67 -1.79
C TYR A 641 -4.23 5.19 -1.41
N ARG A 642 -4.60 5.11 -0.13
CA ARG A 642 -5.89 5.60 0.35
C ARG A 642 -5.99 7.11 0.29
N PHE A 643 -4.90 7.82 0.54
CA PHE A 643 -4.81 9.27 0.38
C PHE A 643 -5.14 9.71 -1.06
N GLU A 644 -4.58 9.04 -2.08
CA GLU A 644 -4.91 9.32 -3.49
C GLU A 644 -6.40 9.12 -3.78
N ILE A 645 -7.01 8.07 -3.23
CA ILE A 645 -8.44 7.81 -3.40
C ILE A 645 -9.28 8.87 -2.69
N ASN A 646 -8.96 9.16 -1.43
CA ASN A 646 -9.67 10.15 -0.62
C ASN A 646 -9.64 11.53 -1.28
N PHE A 647 -8.51 11.91 -1.90
CA PHE A 647 -8.42 13.17 -2.64
C PHE A 647 -9.45 13.28 -3.77
N LYS A 648 -9.72 12.19 -4.48
CA LYS A 648 -10.77 12.15 -5.51
C LYS A 648 -12.17 12.12 -4.91
N GLU A 649 -12.32 11.42 -3.79
CA GLU A 649 -13.58 11.25 -3.08
C GLU A 649 -14.11 12.60 -2.54
N VAL A 650 -13.24 13.55 -2.15
CA VAL A 650 -13.64 14.91 -1.74
C VAL A 650 -14.57 15.59 -2.76
N ALA A 651 -14.31 15.43 -4.07
CA ALA A 651 -15.16 16.01 -5.11
C ALA A 651 -16.61 15.51 -5.01
N THR A 652 -16.80 14.23 -4.70
CA THR A 652 -18.12 13.63 -4.51
C THR A 652 -18.78 14.08 -3.21
N LEU A 653 -18.01 14.30 -2.14
CA LEU A 653 -18.53 14.83 -0.88
C LEU A 653 -18.93 16.30 -0.96
N GLY A 654 -18.27 17.09 -1.80
CA GLY A 654 -18.60 18.51 -1.97
C GLY A 654 -20.01 18.74 -2.53
N VAL A 655 -20.52 17.79 -3.33
CA VAL A 655 -21.91 17.84 -3.85
C VAL A 655 -22.93 17.92 -2.71
N VAL A 656 -22.63 17.24 -1.61
CA VAL A 656 -23.54 17.10 -0.46
C VAL A 656 -23.26 18.15 0.63
N GLY A 657 -22.49 19.20 0.30
CA GLY A 657 -22.17 20.29 1.22
C GLY A 657 -20.97 20.04 2.15
N ALA A 658 -20.26 18.93 2.00
CA ALA A 658 -19.11 18.57 2.83
C ALA A 658 -17.76 19.00 2.22
N GLY A 659 -17.75 20.05 1.40
CA GLY A 659 -16.57 20.63 0.75
C GLY A 659 -16.94 21.56 -0.39
N THR A 660 -16.07 22.51 -0.74
CA THR A 660 -16.36 23.53 -1.77
C THR A 660 -16.30 22.99 -3.19
N LEU A 661 -15.37 22.07 -3.50
CA LEU A 661 -15.09 21.58 -4.85
C LEU A 661 -16.33 21.02 -5.57
N GLY A 662 -17.01 20.04 -4.97
CA GLY A 662 -18.19 19.41 -5.59
C GLY A 662 -19.38 20.38 -5.72
N LYS A 663 -19.56 21.26 -4.73
CA LYS A 663 -20.60 22.30 -4.75
C LYS A 663 -20.38 23.27 -5.91
N LEU A 664 -19.14 23.70 -6.13
CA LEU A 664 -18.78 24.60 -7.23
C LEU A 664 -18.88 23.91 -8.60
N ILE A 665 -18.49 22.64 -8.72
CA ILE A 665 -18.68 21.87 -9.96
C ILE A 665 -20.16 21.84 -10.35
N LYS A 666 -21.06 21.56 -9.39
CA LYS A 666 -22.51 21.57 -9.65
C LYS A 666 -23.02 22.98 -9.91
N GLY A 667 -22.64 23.95 -9.08
CA GLY A 667 -23.08 25.35 -9.19
C GLY A 667 -22.70 25.99 -10.53
N TYR A 668 -21.45 25.86 -10.98
CA TYR A 668 -21.02 26.39 -12.28
C TYR A 668 -21.76 25.75 -13.45
N PHE A 669 -22.08 24.46 -13.34
CA PHE A 669 -22.83 23.77 -14.39
C PHE A 669 -24.30 24.24 -14.44
N ASP A 670 -24.94 24.38 -13.27
CA ASP A 670 -26.32 24.86 -13.12
C ASP A 670 -26.47 26.33 -13.54
N GLU A 671 -25.46 27.17 -13.28
CA GLU A 671 -25.43 28.60 -13.65
C GLU A 671 -24.94 28.86 -15.09
N ALA A 672 -24.68 27.81 -15.88
CA ALA A 672 -24.15 27.88 -17.25
C ALA A 672 -22.76 28.58 -17.37
N LEU A 673 -21.98 28.61 -16.29
CA LEU A 673 -20.60 29.10 -16.24
C LEU A 673 -19.62 28.01 -16.69
N TYR A 674 -19.73 27.60 -17.96
CA TYR A 674 -19.02 26.44 -18.50
C TYR A 674 -17.50 26.62 -18.57
N SER A 675 -17.00 27.84 -18.78
CA SER A 675 -15.56 28.11 -18.83
C SER A 675 -14.89 28.02 -17.45
N GLU A 676 -15.58 28.44 -16.39
CA GLU A 676 -15.19 28.29 -14.98
C GLU A 676 -15.24 26.82 -14.55
N PHE A 677 -16.30 26.10 -14.93
CA PHE A 677 -16.41 24.66 -14.76
C PHE A 677 -15.22 23.94 -15.41
N GLY A 678 -14.90 24.31 -16.67
CA GLY A 678 -13.77 23.76 -17.42
C GLY A 678 -12.43 24.00 -16.75
N ALA A 679 -12.19 25.21 -16.24
CA ALA A 679 -10.98 25.55 -15.50
C ALA A 679 -10.81 24.74 -14.21
N LEU A 680 -11.90 24.56 -13.45
CA LEU A 680 -11.88 23.77 -12.22
C LEU A 680 -11.63 22.28 -12.52
N VAL A 681 -12.33 21.69 -13.48
CA VAL A 681 -12.11 20.29 -13.90
C VAL A 681 -10.69 20.10 -14.43
N PHE A 682 -10.17 21.02 -15.22
CA PHE A 682 -8.79 20.98 -15.73
C PHE A 682 -7.75 21.06 -14.61
N GLY A 683 -7.92 22.00 -13.67
CA GLY A 683 -7.07 22.11 -12.48
C GLY A 683 -7.08 20.81 -11.66
N LEU A 684 -8.25 20.21 -11.48
CA LEU A 684 -8.40 18.92 -10.81
C LEU A 684 -7.66 17.79 -11.53
N ILE A 685 -7.76 17.68 -12.87
CA ILE A 685 -7.05 16.67 -13.66
C ILE A 685 -5.53 16.82 -13.47
N ILE A 686 -4.98 18.03 -13.64
CA ILE A 686 -3.54 18.25 -13.48
C ILE A 686 -3.09 17.89 -12.06
N PHE A 687 -3.81 18.38 -11.06
CA PHE A 687 -3.42 18.20 -9.67
C PHE A 687 -3.52 16.73 -9.23
N THR A 688 -4.59 16.03 -9.60
CA THR A 688 -4.73 14.59 -9.34
C THR A 688 -3.63 13.77 -10.01
N LEU A 689 -3.21 14.10 -11.24
CA LEU A 689 -2.09 13.42 -11.92
C LEU A 689 -0.75 13.65 -11.19
N ILE A 690 -0.52 14.86 -10.67
CA ILE A 690 0.66 15.16 -9.85
C ILE A 690 0.63 14.34 -8.56
N VAL A 691 -0.50 14.33 -7.84
CA VAL A 691 -0.68 13.55 -6.61
C VAL A 691 -0.48 12.06 -6.86
N GLU A 692 -1.06 11.51 -7.93
CA GLU A 692 -0.89 10.11 -8.31
C GLU A 692 0.58 9.78 -8.63
N SER A 693 1.26 10.63 -9.39
CA SER A 693 2.68 10.43 -9.76
C SER A 693 3.59 10.40 -8.52
N ILE A 694 3.36 11.32 -7.58
CA ILE A 694 4.07 11.37 -6.30
C ILE A 694 3.74 10.12 -5.47
N SER A 695 2.45 9.79 -5.32
CA SER A 695 1.94 8.62 -4.60
C SER A 695 2.59 7.33 -5.09
N ASN A 696 2.53 7.05 -6.40
CA ASN A 696 3.10 5.85 -7.00
C ASN A 696 4.62 5.78 -6.81
N THR A 697 5.33 6.90 -6.99
CA THR A 697 6.79 6.97 -6.81
C THR A 697 7.18 6.68 -5.36
N LEU A 698 6.41 7.18 -4.39
CA LEU A 698 6.65 6.92 -2.98
C LEU A 698 6.36 5.45 -2.64
N ARG A 699 5.22 4.91 -3.08
CA ARG A 699 4.82 3.52 -2.81
C ARG A 699 5.83 2.50 -3.30
N VAL A 700 6.32 2.63 -4.53
CA VAL A 700 7.36 1.73 -5.09
C VAL A 700 8.62 1.76 -4.20
N LYS A 701 9.05 2.95 -3.77
CA LYS A 701 10.22 3.10 -2.90
C LYS A 701 10.01 2.45 -1.52
N PHE A 702 8.83 2.62 -0.92
CA PHE A 702 8.51 2.00 0.36
C PHE A 702 8.47 0.47 0.27
N LEU A 703 7.87 -0.09 -0.79
CA LEU A 703 7.83 -1.54 -1.01
C LEU A 703 9.24 -2.11 -1.26
N GLU A 704 10.09 -1.41 -2.01
CA GLU A 704 11.47 -1.84 -2.29
C GLU A 704 12.46 -1.55 -1.15
N ASN A 705 12.01 -1.03 0.00
CA ASN A 705 12.89 -0.58 1.09
C ASN A 705 13.97 0.46 0.66
N LYS A 706 13.69 1.23 -0.39
CA LYS A 706 14.58 2.29 -0.88
C LYS A 706 14.13 3.64 -0.36
N ASN A 707 15.05 4.42 0.17
CA ASN A 707 14.75 5.79 0.56
C ASN A 707 14.57 6.67 -0.69
N PRO A 708 13.69 7.68 -0.65
CA PRO A 708 13.74 8.76 -1.63
C PRO A 708 15.04 9.56 -1.48
N ARG A 709 15.57 10.06 -2.60
CA ARG A 709 16.89 10.72 -2.68
C ARG A 709 17.09 11.87 -1.70
N TRP A 710 16.03 12.63 -1.40
CA TRP A 710 16.08 13.75 -0.46
C TRP A 710 16.21 13.28 1.00
N ILE A 711 15.62 12.13 1.35
CA ILE A 711 15.81 11.50 2.66
C ILE A 711 17.25 11.00 2.78
N ASP A 712 17.79 10.34 1.75
CA ASP A 712 19.19 9.93 1.77
C ASP A 712 20.14 11.12 1.88
N TRP A 713 19.82 12.23 1.21
CA TRP A 713 20.57 13.48 1.35
C TRP A 713 20.52 14.02 2.79
N LEU A 714 19.35 14.04 3.43
CA LEU A 714 19.21 14.45 4.84
C LEU A 714 19.97 13.51 5.79
N ILE A 715 19.84 12.20 5.60
CA ILE A 715 20.53 11.18 6.38
C ILE A 715 22.04 11.38 6.27
N ASN A 716 22.56 11.56 5.05
CA ASN A 716 23.98 11.76 4.82
C ASN A 716 24.46 13.08 5.43
N LYS A 717 23.70 14.17 5.27
CA LYS A 717 24.04 15.47 5.88
C LYS A 717 24.15 15.35 7.40
N TYR A 718 23.21 14.64 8.03
CA TYR A 718 23.24 14.37 9.46
C TYR A 718 24.41 13.44 9.86
N GLN A 719 24.61 12.35 9.14
CA GLN A 719 25.72 11.41 9.39
C GLN A 719 27.08 12.10 9.25
N HIS A 720 27.27 12.96 8.25
CA HIS A 720 28.50 13.75 8.08
C HIS A 720 28.71 14.73 9.25
N TYR A 721 27.64 15.41 9.70
CA TYR A 721 27.71 16.28 10.87
C TYR A 721 28.17 15.51 12.11
N CYS A 722 27.57 14.35 12.36
CA CYS A 722 27.95 13.46 13.44
C CYS A 722 29.38 12.90 13.28
N PHE A 723 29.79 12.52 12.07
CA PHE A 723 31.10 11.92 11.83
C PHE A 723 32.25 12.87 12.14
N ALA A 724 32.13 14.16 11.80
CA ALA A 724 33.11 15.17 12.20
C ALA A 724 33.27 15.23 13.72
N THR A 725 32.17 15.13 14.47
CA THR A 725 32.23 15.04 15.94
C THR A 725 32.90 13.75 16.42
N TYR A 726 32.67 12.62 15.72
CA TYR A 726 33.23 11.32 16.10
C TYR A 726 34.74 11.27 15.84
N LYS A 727 35.23 11.79 14.72
CA LYS A 727 36.67 11.91 14.44
C LYS A 727 37.35 12.91 15.37
N ALA A 728 36.70 14.04 15.67
CA ALA A 728 37.19 14.98 16.67
C ALA A 728 37.30 14.34 18.06
N THR A 729 36.39 13.43 18.44
CA THR A 729 36.52 12.68 19.69
C THR A 729 37.67 11.67 19.62
N LEU A 730 37.85 10.96 18.50
CA LEU A 730 39.00 10.05 18.34
C LEU A 730 40.34 10.79 18.44
N LYS A 731 40.45 11.96 17.79
CA LYS A 731 41.63 12.84 17.85
C LYS A 731 41.90 13.35 19.28
N LEU A 732 40.85 13.70 20.03
CA LEU A 732 40.96 14.12 21.43
C LEU A 732 41.50 12.98 22.33
N PHE A 733 41.02 11.75 22.12
CA PHE A 733 41.42 10.56 22.89
C PHE A 733 42.69 9.87 22.35
N LYS A 734 43.42 10.50 21.41
CA LYS A 734 44.62 9.96 20.77
C LYS A 734 44.43 8.53 20.22
N LYS A 735 43.24 8.22 19.69
CA LYS A 735 42.93 6.93 19.06
C LYS A 735 43.11 6.99 17.55
N GLU A 736 43.29 5.83 16.92
CA GLU A 736 43.47 5.70 15.48
C GLU A 736 42.38 6.41 14.69
N GLN A 737 42.81 7.28 13.76
CA GLN A 737 41.90 8.06 12.92
C GLN A 737 41.37 7.27 11.73
N THR A 738 41.79 6.02 11.51
CA THR A 738 41.36 5.15 10.40
C THR A 738 40.01 4.47 10.65
N MET A 739 39.46 4.56 11.87
CA MET A 739 38.19 3.92 12.22
C MET A 739 37.03 4.36 11.31
N ASN A 740 36.27 3.39 10.83
CA ASN A 740 35.08 3.62 9.99
C ASN A 740 33.96 4.33 10.77
N TYR A 741 32.94 4.83 10.06
CA TYR A 741 31.83 5.56 10.70
C TYR A 741 31.18 4.79 11.87
N GLN A 742 31.01 3.47 11.74
CA GLN A 742 30.33 2.66 12.76
C GLN A 742 31.20 2.47 14.00
N GLN A 743 32.50 2.23 13.83
CA GLN A 743 33.49 2.11 14.90
C GLN A 743 33.64 3.45 15.64
N ALA A 744 33.77 4.56 14.91
CA ALA A 744 33.86 5.90 15.49
C ALA A 744 32.58 6.28 16.27
N ASN A 745 31.41 5.93 15.76
CA ASN A 745 30.14 6.12 16.45
C ASN A 745 30.03 5.24 17.71
N ALA A 746 30.47 3.98 17.63
CA ALA A 746 30.47 3.07 18.76
C ALA A 746 31.40 3.58 19.87
N PHE A 747 32.60 4.05 19.51
CA PHE A 747 33.55 4.66 20.43
C PHE A 747 32.97 5.93 21.08
N ASN A 748 32.42 6.86 20.29
CA ASN A 748 31.81 8.06 20.85
C ASN A 748 30.59 7.74 21.76
N SER A 749 29.80 6.74 21.39
CA SER A 749 28.70 6.25 22.23
C SER A 749 29.21 5.63 23.53
N TYR A 750 30.32 4.89 23.48
CA TYR A 750 30.99 4.32 24.65
C TYR A 750 31.49 5.43 25.59
N VAL A 751 32.23 6.41 25.07
CA VAL A 751 32.70 7.59 25.81
C VAL A 751 31.54 8.30 26.50
N LYS A 752 30.45 8.61 25.77
CA LYS A 752 29.24 9.22 26.35
C LYS A 752 28.58 8.35 27.43
N SER A 753 28.60 7.03 27.27
CA SER A 753 27.98 6.10 28.22
C SER A 753 28.79 5.88 29.49
N LYS A 754 30.13 5.84 29.42
CA LYS A 754 31.02 5.78 30.59
C LYS A 754 30.99 7.08 31.39
N ILE A 755 30.83 8.23 30.73
CA ILE A 755 30.55 9.52 31.40
C ILE A 755 29.21 9.49 32.18
N SER A 756 28.31 8.54 31.88
CA SER A 756 26.99 8.42 32.52
C SER A 756 26.86 7.27 33.53
N LEU A 757 27.92 6.49 33.78
CA LEU A 757 27.89 5.33 34.67
C LEU A 757 29.20 5.26 35.47
N ASP A 758 29.20 5.96 36.59
CA ASP A 758 29.85 5.56 37.84
C ASP A 758 29.07 6.24 38.97
N LYS A 759 27.95 5.63 39.38
CA LYS A 759 27.43 5.81 40.74
C LYS A 759 28.19 4.79 41.59
N LEU A 760 29.40 5.17 42.01
CA LEU A 760 30.05 4.57 43.16
C LEU A 760 29.62 5.40 44.38
N ASP A 761 29.31 4.71 45.45
CA ASP A 761 28.76 5.29 46.66
C ASP A 761 29.67 6.41 47.23
N ASP A 762 28.99 7.43 47.77
CA ASP A 762 29.45 8.48 48.68
C ASP A 762 30.18 9.76 48.23
N LYS A 763 30.52 10.01 46.95
CA LYS A 763 30.82 11.40 46.50
C LYS A 763 30.32 11.68 45.08
N HIS A 764 29.51 12.75 44.92
CA HIS A 764 29.09 13.27 43.62
C HIS A 764 30.30 13.76 42.79
N ILE A 765 31.00 12.86 42.11
CA ILE A 765 32.06 13.22 41.16
C ILE A 765 31.39 13.89 39.95
N SER A 766 31.81 15.12 39.62
CA SER A 766 31.22 15.87 38.51
C SER A 766 31.51 15.18 37.16
N LYS A 767 30.58 15.26 36.20
CA LYS A 767 30.76 14.72 34.83
C LYS A 767 32.06 15.23 34.15
N LYS A 768 32.58 16.38 34.58
CA LYS A 768 33.82 16.98 34.09
C LYS A 768 35.04 16.22 34.59
N VAL A 769 35.06 15.82 35.86
CA VAL A 769 36.13 15.00 36.47
C VAL A 769 36.22 13.64 35.77
N ILE A 770 35.10 12.96 35.53
CA ILE A 770 35.07 11.66 34.83
C ILE A 770 35.59 11.80 33.39
N PHE A 771 35.25 12.89 32.71
CA PHE A 771 35.75 13.17 31.36
C PHE A 771 37.28 13.36 31.33
N LEU A 772 37.83 14.12 32.28
CA LEU A 772 39.26 14.38 32.42
C LEU A 772 40.04 13.12 32.83
N LYS A 773 39.50 12.31 33.76
CA LYS A 773 40.07 11.00 34.13
C LYS A 773 40.14 10.04 32.96
N ASN A 774 39.09 9.97 32.13
CA ASN A 774 39.10 9.12 30.93
C ASN A 774 40.11 9.58 29.86
N LEU A 775 40.61 10.82 29.94
CA LEU A 775 41.65 11.36 29.08
C LEU A 775 43.07 11.20 29.68
N ASN A 776 43.20 10.59 30.87
CA ASN A 776 44.45 10.45 31.63
C ASN A 776 45.20 11.78 31.81
N ILE A 777 44.49 12.83 32.24
CA ILE A 777 45.08 14.14 32.51
C ILE A 777 45.44 14.22 33.99
N ASP A 778 46.71 14.41 34.32
CA ASP A 778 47.15 14.60 35.70
C ASP A 778 46.83 16.02 36.19
N ILE A 779 45.82 16.11 37.06
CA ILE A 779 45.39 17.33 37.76
C ILE A 779 44.85 16.94 39.14
N ASP A 780 44.85 17.89 40.08
CA ASP A 780 44.09 17.71 41.32
C ASP A 780 42.58 17.78 41.01
N TYR A 781 41.91 16.65 41.22
CA TYR A 781 40.49 16.49 40.94
C TYR A 781 39.57 17.03 42.05
N ASN A 782 40.14 17.40 43.21
CA ASN A 782 39.40 17.98 44.32
C ASN A 782 39.19 19.50 44.14
N ASP A 783 40.05 20.18 43.38
CA ASP A 783 39.90 21.59 43.03
C ASP A 783 38.89 21.79 41.86
N LYS A 784 37.69 22.27 42.21
CA LYS A 784 36.62 22.54 41.24
C LYS A 784 36.99 23.62 40.21
N THR A 785 37.81 24.60 40.58
CA THR A 785 38.15 25.73 39.69
C THR A 785 39.11 25.29 38.60
N LEU A 786 40.14 24.52 38.97
CA LEU A 786 41.11 23.94 38.04
C LEU A 786 40.46 22.93 37.08
N VAL A 787 39.58 22.06 37.61
CA VAL A 787 38.79 21.11 36.81
C VAL A 787 37.93 21.84 35.77
N ASP A 788 37.28 22.94 36.15
CA ASP A 788 36.43 23.72 35.25
C ASP A 788 37.23 24.47 34.17
N GLN A 789 38.40 25.01 34.52
CA GLN A 789 39.31 25.65 33.58
C GLN A 789 39.82 24.65 32.54
N LYS A 790 40.36 23.50 32.99
CA LYS A 790 40.87 22.45 32.09
C LYS A 790 39.79 21.82 31.23
N TYR A 791 38.59 21.62 31.78
CA TYR A 791 37.44 21.15 31.02
C TYR A 791 37.02 22.14 29.91
N LYS A 792 36.96 23.44 30.22
CA LYS A 792 36.67 24.50 29.23
C LYS A 792 37.73 24.57 28.14
N GLU A 793 39.01 24.44 28.50
CA GLU A 793 40.14 24.41 27.58
C GLU A 793 40.01 23.25 26.57
N LEU A 794 39.75 22.03 27.05
CA LEU A 794 39.59 20.85 26.19
C LEU A 794 38.34 20.90 25.33
N ILE A 795 37.24 21.48 25.81
CA ILE A 795 36.06 21.73 24.96
C ILE A 795 36.40 22.70 23.83
N LYS A 796 37.20 23.73 24.10
CA LYS A 796 37.64 24.70 23.09
C LYS A 796 38.48 24.00 22.01
N ILE A 797 39.42 23.14 22.43
CA ILE A 797 40.22 22.29 21.53
C ILE A 797 39.33 21.33 20.73
N HIS A 798 38.38 20.66 21.37
CA HIS A 798 37.45 19.75 20.69
C HIS A 798 36.60 20.48 19.65
N LYS A 799 36.11 21.70 19.94
CA LYS A 799 35.40 22.55 18.98
C LYS A 799 36.31 22.97 17.82
N GLN A 800 37.59 23.25 18.06
CA GLN A 800 38.56 23.51 17.00
C GLN A 800 38.75 22.29 16.09
N TYR A 801 38.94 21.09 16.64
CA TYR A 801 39.01 19.87 15.85
C TYR A 801 37.74 19.61 15.03
N ILE A 802 36.55 19.85 15.58
CA ILE A 802 35.29 19.75 14.82
C ILE A 802 35.30 20.73 13.63
N LYS A 803 35.80 21.95 13.81
CA LYS A 803 35.88 22.97 12.75
C LYS A 803 36.90 22.58 11.69
N GLU A 804 38.05 22.06 12.09
CA GLU A 804 39.11 21.54 11.21
C GLU A 804 38.58 20.41 10.31
N PHE A 805 37.97 19.37 10.88
CA PHE A 805 37.40 18.26 10.10
C PHE A 805 36.28 18.73 9.15
N LYS A 806 35.47 19.72 9.55
CA LYS A 806 34.45 20.33 8.67
C LYS A 806 35.09 21.08 7.49
N ASN A 807 36.20 21.80 7.71
CA ASN A 807 36.90 22.53 6.66
C ASN A 807 37.62 21.59 5.68
N ASN A 808 38.33 20.58 6.18
CA ASN A 808 38.98 19.56 5.34
C ASN A 808 37.97 18.85 4.45
N ARG A 809 36.77 18.58 4.98
CA ARG A 809 35.67 18.03 4.19
C ARG A 809 35.19 18.98 3.09
N LYS A 810 35.03 20.28 3.37
CA LYS A 810 34.65 21.26 2.34
C LYS A 810 35.66 21.26 1.18
N LEU A 811 36.95 21.25 1.50
CA LEU A 811 38.03 21.15 0.51
C LEU A 811 37.92 19.86 -0.32
N LEU A 812 37.70 18.72 0.33
CA LEU A 812 37.52 17.43 -0.34
C LEU A 812 36.28 17.42 -1.26
N VAL A 813 35.16 18.02 -0.85
CA VAL A 813 33.96 18.18 -1.71
C VAL A 813 34.28 19.01 -2.94
N ILE A 814 35.01 20.12 -2.76
CA ILE A 814 35.43 20.99 -3.87
C ILE A 814 36.33 20.21 -4.83
N ASN A 815 37.33 19.48 -4.33
CA ASN A 815 38.24 18.68 -5.14
C ASN A 815 37.52 17.60 -5.96
N ILE A 816 36.61 16.84 -5.35
CA ILE A 816 35.81 15.82 -6.07
C ILE A 816 34.93 16.47 -7.16
N ASN A 817 34.32 17.61 -6.85
CA ASN A 817 33.49 18.32 -7.83
C ASN A 817 34.33 18.86 -8.99
N ASN A 818 35.52 19.39 -8.71
CA ASN A 818 36.43 19.90 -9.73
C ASN A 818 36.97 18.77 -10.61
N GLN A 819 37.41 17.65 -10.02
CA GLN A 819 37.80 16.45 -10.78
C GLN A 819 36.68 15.98 -11.70
N SER A 820 35.45 15.83 -11.17
CA SER A 820 34.31 15.42 -11.98
C SER A 820 34.00 16.40 -13.11
N LYS A 821 34.12 17.72 -12.89
CA LYS A 821 33.94 18.73 -13.94
C LYS A 821 35.01 18.62 -15.02
N ASN A 822 36.28 18.44 -14.64
CA ASN A 822 37.38 18.29 -15.58
C ASN A 822 37.20 17.04 -16.45
N TYR A 823 36.89 15.89 -15.85
CA TYR A 823 36.60 14.66 -16.61
C TYR A 823 35.43 14.83 -17.59
N LEU A 824 34.34 15.49 -17.17
CA LEU A 824 33.21 15.77 -18.06
C LEU A 824 33.58 16.73 -19.20
N LYS A 825 34.45 17.70 -18.94
CA LYS A 825 34.97 18.62 -19.97
C LYS A 825 35.79 17.85 -21.00
N THR A 826 36.75 17.03 -20.57
CA THR A 826 37.57 16.19 -21.46
C THR A 826 36.73 15.18 -22.25
N ALA A 827 35.74 14.54 -21.61
CA ALA A 827 34.85 13.61 -22.30
C ALA A 827 33.99 14.33 -23.37
N LYS A 828 33.56 15.57 -23.10
CA LYS A 828 32.81 16.39 -24.05
C LYS A 828 33.68 16.84 -25.23
N THR A 829 34.93 17.24 -25.00
CA THR A 829 35.85 17.63 -26.07
C THR A 829 36.18 16.44 -26.97
N ASN A 830 36.49 15.27 -26.41
CA ASN A 830 36.77 14.07 -27.19
C ASN A 830 35.55 13.65 -28.02
N TYR A 831 34.34 13.71 -27.43
CA TYR A 831 33.08 13.47 -28.14
C TYR A 831 32.91 14.41 -29.34
N LEU A 832 33.14 15.72 -29.16
CA LEU A 832 32.96 16.71 -30.21
C LEU A 832 33.98 16.54 -31.33
N ASN A 833 35.24 16.27 -31.02
CA ASN A 833 36.29 16.04 -32.02
C ASN A 833 36.00 14.79 -32.86
N SER A 834 35.75 13.64 -32.22
CA SER A 834 35.43 12.41 -32.95
C SER A 834 34.11 12.50 -33.71
N LYS A 835 33.14 13.28 -33.21
CA LYS A 835 31.91 13.54 -33.96
C LYS A 835 32.20 14.37 -35.21
N LEU A 836 33.03 15.40 -35.09
CA LEU A 836 33.40 16.26 -36.21
C LEU A 836 34.12 15.47 -37.32
N GLU A 837 35.08 14.61 -36.96
CA GLU A 837 35.77 13.70 -37.90
C GLU A 837 34.81 12.75 -38.63
N LEU A 838 33.84 12.18 -37.91
CA LEU A 838 32.84 11.29 -38.53
C LEU A 838 31.83 12.07 -39.39
N ASP A 839 31.44 13.28 -38.96
CA ASP A 839 30.54 14.15 -39.72
C ASP A 839 31.22 14.61 -41.03
N THR A 840 32.53 14.89 -41.04
CA THR A 840 33.28 15.21 -42.27
C THR A 840 33.37 14.02 -43.22
N GLN A 841 33.74 12.84 -42.71
CA GLN A 841 33.75 11.59 -43.52
C GLN A 841 32.38 11.29 -44.13
N LEU A 842 31.30 11.58 -43.39
CA LEU A 842 29.92 11.38 -43.86
C LEU A 842 29.57 12.34 -45.01
N VAL A 843 30.04 13.59 -44.95
CA VAL A 843 29.86 14.57 -46.05
C VAL A 843 30.64 14.14 -47.28
N ASP A 844 31.91 13.74 -47.12
CA ASP A 844 32.76 13.29 -48.23
C ASP A 844 32.18 12.06 -48.93
N LEU A 845 31.75 11.04 -48.17
CA LEU A 845 31.11 9.85 -48.71
C LEU A 845 29.77 10.15 -49.40
N LYS A 846 28.99 11.11 -48.90
CA LYS A 846 27.77 11.55 -49.60
C LYS A 846 28.08 12.19 -50.94
N ASN A 847 29.15 12.98 -51.02
CA ASN A 847 29.58 13.61 -52.26
C ASN A 847 30.12 12.54 -53.24
N GLU A 848 30.89 11.57 -52.77
CA GLU A 848 31.35 10.42 -53.57
C GLU A 848 30.17 9.61 -54.13
N ILE A 849 29.20 9.26 -53.28
CA ILE A 849 27.99 8.52 -53.69
C ILE A 849 27.22 9.33 -54.75
N LYS A 850 27.06 10.64 -54.55
CA LYS A 850 26.37 11.51 -55.52
C LYS A 850 27.10 11.57 -56.86
N ASN A 851 28.43 11.61 -56.85
CA ASN A 851 29.25 11.58 -58.05
C ASN A 851 29.14 10.22 -58.77
N LEU A 852 29.21 9.10 -58.04
CA LEU A 852 29.04 7.75 -58.58
C LEU A 852 27.63 7.55 -59.17
N GLU A 853 26.58 8.05 -58.51
CA GLU A 853 25.21 8.04 -59.03
C GLU A 853 25.05 8.86 -60.31
N SER A 854 25.83 9.95 -60.46
CA SER A 854 25.85 10.74 -61.69
C SER A 854 26.56 10.04 -62.85
N GLN A 855 27.67 9.36 -62.58
CA GLN A 855 28.43 8.59 -63.58
C GLN A 855 27.66 7.35 -64.08
N LEU A 856 26.92 6.68 -63.18
CA LEU A 856 26.03 5.57 -63.50
C LEU A 856 24.91 5.95 -64.48
N LYS A 857 24.48 7.22 -64.50
CA LYS A 857 23.46 7.71 -65.44
C LYS A 857 24.01 7.90 -66.87
N THR A 858 25.34 7.93 -67.05
CA THR A 858 25.99 8.23 -68.33
C THR A 858 26.64 7.04 -69.04
N GLN A 859 26.79 5.87 -68.38
CA GLN A 859 27.46 4.69 -68.95
C GLN A 859 26.56 3.44 -68.94
N THR A 860 26.59 2.67 -70.03
CA THR A 860 25.71 1.50 -70.30
C THR A 860 26.22 0.17 -69.72
N ASP A 861 27.50 0.01 -69.39
CA ASP A 861 28.06 -1.19 -68.74
C ASP A 861 28.39 -0.93 -67.25
N SER A 862 27.52 -1.40 -66.34
CA SER A 862 27.41 -0.82 -64.99
C SER A 862 27.69 -1.75 -63.79
N ASN A 863 28.00 -3.04 -64.01
CA ASN A 863 28.09 -4.01 -62.90
C ASN A 863 29.17 -3.66 -61.85
N LYS A 864 30.36 -3.21 -62.29
CA LYS A 864 31.46 -2.84 -61.38
C LYS A 864 31.18 -1.54 -60.62
N LEU A 865 30.53 -0.57 -61.27
CA LEU A 865 30.16 0.72 -60.64
C LEU A 865 29.03 0.54 -59.62
N ASN A 866 28.06 -0.33 -59.91
CA ASN A 866 26.98 -0.68 -58.98
C ASN A 866 27.52 -1.35 -57.70
N GLN A 867 28.50 -2.25 -57.84
CA GLN A 867 29.13 -2.89 -56.68
C GLN A 867 29.87 -1.87 -55.80
N LEU A 868 30.62 -0.95 -56.41
CA LEU A 868 31.27 0.16 -55.70
C LEU A 868 30.27 1.09 -55.01
N LEU A 869 29.13 1.39 -55.64
CA LEU A 869 28.07 2.22 -55.06
C LEU A 869 27.45 1.56 -53.82
N GLU A 870 27.14 0.25 -53.90
CA GLU A 870 26.60 -0.50 -52.76
C GLU A 870 27.61 -0.59 -51.61
N ASP A 871 28.90 -0.78 -51.90
CA ASP A 871 29.96 -0.76 -50.88
C ASP A 871 30.06 0.60 -50.18
N GLN A 872 29.95 1.71 -50.92
CA GLN A 872 29.96 3.06 -50.35
C GLN A 872 28.70 3.36 -49.53
N LYS A 873 27.52 2.90 -49.97
CA LYS A 873 26.28 2.97 -49.19
C LYS A 873 26.37 2.16 -47.89
N ALA A 874 26.98 0.98 -47.92
CA ALA A 874 27.23 0.17 -46.73
C ALA A 874 28.16 0.88 -45.74
N LYS A 875 29.25 1.51 -46.21
CA LYS A 875 30.12 2.36 -45.39
C LYS A 875 29.39 3.56 -44.80
N LEU A 876 28.47 4.18 -45.53
CA LEU A 876 27.65 5.28 -45.03
C LEU A 876 26.74 4.83 -43.88
N VAL A 877 26.14 3.65 -43.97
CA VAL A 877 25.33 3.05 -42.89
C VAL A 877 26.19 2.77 -41.66
N SER A 878 27.39 2.19 -41.84
CA SER A 878 28.29 1.88 -40.72
C SER A 878 28.76 3.14 -39.96
N ILE A 879 29.06 4.24 -40.66
CA ILE A 879 29.43 5.53 -40.04
C ILE A 879 28.25 6.13 -39.26
N LYS A 880 27.02 6.04 -39.79
CA LYS A 880 25.81 6.46 -39.06
C LYS A 880 25.62 5.66 -37.77
N ASP A 881 25.88 4.36 -37.80
CA ASP A 881 25.82 3.50 -36.61
C ASP A 881 26.94 3.82 -35.61
N LEU A 882 28.15 4.12 -36.08
CA LEU A 882 29.25 4.61 -35.25
C LEU A 882 28.89 5.92 -34.54
N LEU A 883 28.33 6.91 -35.24
CA LEU A 883 27.84 8.17 -34.64
C LEU A 883 26.80 7.92 -33.55
N LYS A 884 25.88 6.97 -33.77
CA LYS A 884 24.85 6.58 -32.81
C LYS A 884 25.46 5.89 -31.58
N SER A 885 26.46 5.03 -31.78
CA SER A 885 27.21 4.37 -30.71
C SER A 885 28.00 5.37 -29.88
N LEU A 886 28.72 6.27 -30.53
CA LEU A 886 29.56 7.31 -29.91
C LEU A 886 28.71 8.23 -29.01
N LYS A 887 27.51 8.62 -29.47
CA LYS A 887 26.53 9.36 -28.64
C LYS A 887 26.03 8.56 -27.43
N LYS A 888 25.85 7.24 -27.58
CA LYS A 888 25.43 6.34 -26.49
C LYS A 888 26.53 6.20 -25.45
N ASP A 889 27.78 6.05 -25.86
CA ASP A 889 28.90 5.90 -24.95
C ASP A 889 29.22 7.19 -24.21
N TYR A 890 29.17 8.35 -24.87
CA TYR A 890 29.24 9.65 -24.16
C TYR A 890 28.16 9.76 -23.07
N LYS A 891 26.90 9.39 -23.37
CA LYS A 891 25.82 9.39 -22.37
C LYS A 891 26.12 8.45 -21.19
N LYS A 892 26.66 7.25 -21.45
CA LYS A 892 27.08 6.32 -20.39
C LYS A 892 28.19 6.93 -19.54
N THR A 893 29.21 7.52 -20.15
CA THR A 893 30.34 8.15 -19.44
C THR A 893 29.87 9.30 -18.55
N VAL A 894 28.95 10.14 -19.03
CA VAL A 894 28.32 11.21 -18.22
C VAL A 894 27.58 10.62 -17.03
N LEU A 895 26.82 9.55 -17.24
CA LEU A 895 26.01 8.92 -16.20
C LEU A 895 26.88 8.24 -15.15
N PHE A 896 27.91 7.50 -15.58
CA PHE A 896 28.92 6.88 -14.74
C PHE A 896 29.65 7.93 -13.90
N THR A 897 30.19 8.99 -14.52
CA THR A 897 30.90 10.06 -13.82
C THR A 897 30.01 10.72 -12.75
N LYS A 898 28.73 10.97 -13.06
CA LYS A 898 27.75 11.49 -12.08
C LYS A 898 27.54 10.51 -10.92
N GLN A 899 27.43 9.21 -11.19
CA GLN A 899 27.26 8.18 -10.16
C GLN A 899 28.50 8.07 -9.27
N THR A 900 29.70 7.99 -9.85
CA THR A 900 30.97 7.88 -9.11
C THR A 900 31.20 9.10 -8.24
N ARG A 901 30.87 10.31 -8.73
CA ARG A 901 30.89 11.54 -7.93
C ARG A 901 29.97 11.43 -6.71
N ILE A 902 28.74 10.96 -6.91
CA ILE A 902 27.77 10.78 -5.81
C ILE A 902 28.30 9.77 -4.80
N ILE A 903 28.81 8.62 -5.25
CA ILE A 903 29.36 7.58 -4.38
C ILE A 903 30.54 8.12 -3.55
N LYS A 904 31.50 8.80 -4.18
CA LYS A 904 32.64 9.42 -3.48
C LYS A 904 32.21 10.48 -2.47
N LEU A 905 31.19 11.27 -2.79
CA LEU A 905 30.64 12.26 -1.85
C LEU A 905 29.86 11.61 -0.71
N TRP A 906 29.26 10.45 -0.91
CA TRP A 906 28.39 9.78 0.06
C TRP A 906 29.16 8.83 0.97
N ASN A 907 30.33 8.37 0.55
CA ASN A 907 31.14 7.49 1.35
C ASN A 907 31.77 8.27 2.52
N LEU A 908 31.53 7.77 3.73
CA LEU A 908 31.99 8.36 4.99
C LEU A 908 33.39 7.88 5.39
N ASP A 909 33.87 6.78 4.78
CA ASP A 909 35.12 6.12 5.18
C ASP A 909 36.37 6.62 4.42
N TYR A 910 36.22 7.61 3.51
CA TYR A 910 37.34 8.26 2.80
C TYR A 910 37.95 9.42 3.59
#